data_AF-A0A4X2LP83-F1
#
_entry.id   AF-A0A4X2LP83-F1
#
_cell.length_a   1.000
_cell.length_b   1.000
_cell.length_c   1.000
_cell.angle_alpha   90.00
_cell.angle_beta   90.00
_cell.angle_gamma   90.00
#
_symmetry.space_group_name_H-M   'P 1'
#
loop_
_entity.id
_entity.type
_entity.pdbx_description
1 polymer ?
#
loop_
_entity_poly.entity_id
_entity_poly.type
_entity_poly.pdbx_seq_one_letter_code
_entity_poly.pdbx_strand_id
1 'polypeptide(L)'
;MWILFQFLLSLWDTALEVLLLGQRVSVRFPNGFLLSTQDMVSEASTYLYEATEKRFYFKGVSILIPKTWQTKPDYEPPKLETYKNADILIEVPNPPGNDVPRTDQFGQCGEMGERIHLTPDIISGKKLEAYGPPGRILVHEWAHLRWGVFEEYNEEERFYQSGGKYVPVKCSEAITGINRAYSCSGGSCSFGTCRSDPKTGKPKKECLFVPDKVQNEKASIMFMQSIDSVVEFCTEKNHNKEAPNAHNRKCDLRSTWEVIQDSQDYKTSTPMTEAQPPQPSFSLKQIRERVLCLVLDKSGSMSLEDRLNRLHQASKLFLLQIIEKASWVGMVTFDSAASVQSELVQIETDAQRDTLISKLPAVASGGTSICSGLRSAFTVIGKKFSTDGSEIVLLTDGEDNTISTCFDEVKQSGAIIHTVALGTSAAKELEKLSDMTGGVKTFSTDTTQSNGLIDAFSALSSGNGLITQRSIQLESTGATLSNGEWMNGTIIVDNTVGNDTLFLVTWTEQQPQMFVSDPSGKTYDNFSVDANFKMAYLQIPNTAKDGIWTYSLTSSAQTLTLTVTSRAANPNVPPITVDSKMNKDTNTFPNPMVVYAEVRQGSLPITGATVTALIESADGTTVTLELLDNGAGADAYKNDGVYSRYFTAYKTNGRYSLKVRALQGANTQRSRPQVNGALYIPGWVENDEIQANMQSFSRTALGGSFIVSNITSGCIADVFPPNQILDLEANIEDDHINLTWTAPGDDYDNGRAQKYIIRMSKDIIKLREDFDNALQVNTTDLIPSDANSKEVFVFKPENFTIENGTTIFLAIKAADKVNLTSPLSNIARASQSIPPSEDSSSPSGVSISTIVLSVVGAVIAMQVSHCVYKENENYLEGKRSVSAKGAVNEIAIRRRIDPQTSPAI
;
A
#
# COMPACT_ATOMS: atom_id res chain seq x y z
N MET A 1 -23.01 -24.50 -2.89
CA MET A 1 -24.03 -23.45 -3.09
C MET A 1 -23.86 -22.36 -2.03
N TRP A 2 -22.72 -21.67 -2.02
CA TRP A 2 -22.33 -20.77 -0.90
C TRP A 2 -21.57 -19.51 -1.36
N ILE A 3 -21.58 -19.22 -2.66
CA ILE A 3 -21.12 -17.94 -3.25
C ILE A 3 -22.24 -16.88 -3.17
N LEU A 4 -23.47 -17.31 -2.83
CA LEU A 4 -24.71 -16.57 -3.08
C LEU A 4 -25.08 -15.47 -2.07
N PHE A 5 -24.27 -15.19 -1.03
CA PHE A 5 -24.59 -14.14 -0.03
C PHE A 5 -23.81 -12.82 -0.18
N GLN A 6 -22.81 -12.76 -1.07
CA GLN A 6 -22.46 -11.51 -1.79
C GLN A 6 -23.33 -11.31 -3.06
N PHE A 7 -24.31 -12.19 -3.29
CA PHE A 7 -24.98 -12.36 -4.59
C PHE A 7 -26.52 -12.38 -4.49
N LEU A 8 -27.10 -11.99 -3.36
CA LEU A 8 -28.53 -12.14 -3.08
C LEU A 8 -29.38 -10.87 -3.34
N LEU A 9 -29.05 -10.17 -4.42
CA LEU A 9 -29.98 -9.34 -5.21
C LEU A 9 -29.93 -9.73 -6.69
N SER A 10 -29.96 -11.04 -6.97
CA SER A 10 -29.83 -11.60 -8.32
C SER A 10 -31.06 -11.36 -9.21
N LEU A 11 -31.19 -10.15 -9.77
CA LEU A 11 -32.09 -9.84 -10.88
C LEU A 11 -31.40 -8.91 -11.89
N TRP A 12 -30.78 -9.53 -12.91
CA TRP A 12 -30.56 -8.97 -14.25
C TRP A 12 -30.18 -7.47 -14.33
N ASP A 13 -29.06 -7.08 -13.72
CA ASP A 13 -28.57 -5.70 -13.79
C ASP A 13 -27.05 -5.67 -14.01
N THR A 14 -26.62 -4.82 -14.95
CA THR A 14 -25.23 -4.71 -15.46
C THR A 14 -24.40 -3.73 -14.62
N ALA A 15 -24.57 -3.84 -13.31
CA ALA A 15 -24.24 -2.78 -12.36
C ALA A 15 -23.08 -3.15 -11.43
N LEU A 16 -22.20 -2.19 -11.19
CA LEU A 16 -21.32 -2.21 -10.02
C LEU A 16 -22.10 -1.62 -8.84
N GLU A 17 -22.45 -2.48 -7.88
CA GLU A 17 -23.31 -2.12 -6.74
C GLU A 17 -22.48 -1.71 -5.51
N VAL A 18 -22.71 -0.48 -5.06
CA VAL A 18 -22.16 0.16 -3.85
C VAL A 18 -20.66 0.49 -3.92
N LEU A 19 -20.36 1.73 -4.28
CA LEU A 19 -19.07 2.39 -4.06
C LEU A 19 -19.08 3.18 -2.74
N LEU A 20 -18.15 2.92 -1.82
CA LEU A 20 -18.05 3.61 -0.53
C LEU A 20 -16.92 4.65 -0.50
N LEU A 21 -17.31 5.92 -0.40
CA LEU A 21 -16.44 7.10 -0.35
C LEU A 21 -16.23 7.58 1.09
N GLY A 22 -15.06 7.33 1.65
CA GLY A 22 -14.68 7.71 3.01
C GLY A 22 -13.91 9.04 3.08
N GLN A 23 -14.58 10.14 3.43
CA GLN A 23 -13.91 11.44 3.64
C GLN A 23 -13.29 11.54 5.02
N ARG A 24 -11.97 11.37 5.16
CA ARG A 24 -11.24 11.35 6.44
C ARG A 24 -10.62 12.71 6.79
N VAL A 25 -11.44 13.76 6.76
CA VAL A 25 -10.94 15.14 6.86
C VAL A 25 -11.55 15.92 8.03
N SER A 26 -10.67 16.42 8.90
CA SER A 26 -10.99 17.34 10.01
C SER A 26 -11.23 18.78 9.55
N VAL A 27 -10.71 19.15 8.38
CA VAL A 27 -10.88 20.47 7.74
C VAL A 27 -12.30 20.61 7.16
N ARG A 28 -12.88 21.80 7.33
CA ARG A 28 -14.20 22.16 6.79
C ARG A 28 -14.06 22.61 5.34
N PHE A 29 -14.53 21.82 4.38
CA PHE A 29 -14.45 22.17 2.96
C PHE A 29 -15.41 23.28 2.53
N PRO A 30 -15.16 23.92 1.36
CA PRO A 30 -16.08 24.88 0.75
C PRO A 30 -17.46 24.28 0.45
N ASN A 31 -18.46 25.16 0.39
CA ASN A 31 -19.78 24.82 -0.15
C ASN A 31 -19.63 24.32 -1.59
N GLY A 32 -19.97 23.05 -1.84
CA GLY A 32 -19.90 22.41 -3.15
C GLY A 32 -19.12 21.10 -3.20
N PHE A 33 -18.21 20.82 -2.24
CA PHE A 33 -17.33 19.64 -2.32
C PHE A 33 -18.07 18.28 -2.46
N LEU A 34 -19.22 18.14 -1.80
CA LEU A 34 -20.07 16.95 -1.93
C LEU A 34 -20.65 16.82 -3.34
N LEU A 35 -21.07 17.94 -3.97
CA LEU A 35 -21.56 17.95 -5.34
C LEU A 35 -20.45 17.55 -6.31
N SER A 36 -19.25 18.13 -6.18
CA SER A 36 -18.08 17.73 -6.99
C SER A 36 -17.70 16.25 -6.83
N THR A 37 -17.94 15.67 -5.64
CA THR A 37 -17.78 14.22 -5.41
C THR A 37 -18.82 13.42 -6.20
N GLN A 38 -20.07 13.88 -6.27
CA GLN A 38 -21.14 13.24 -7.04
C GLN A 38 -20.92 13.40 -8.55
N ASP A 39 -20.58 14.60 -9.01
CA ASP A 39 -20.28 14.93 -10.40
C ASP A 39 -19.16 14.02 -10.96
N MET A 40 -18.06 13.87 -10.20
CA MET A 40 -16.94 12.99 -10.55
C MET A 40 -17.38 11.52 -10.72
N VAL A 41 -18.25 11.00 -9.87
CA VAL A 41 -18.72 9.61 -9.95
C VAL A 41 -19.73 9.42 -11.08
N SER A 42 -20.58 10.42 -11.37
CA SER A 42 -21.43 10.42 -12.57
C SER A 42 -20.62 10.46 -13.86
N GLU A 43 -19.58 11.31 -13.94
CA GLU A 43 -18.62 11.36 -15.06
C GLU A 43 -17.93 10.00 -15.24
N ALA A 44 -17.37 9.44 -14.17
CA ALA A 44 -16.73 8.13 -14.17
C ALA A 44 -17.69 7.00 -14.58
N SER A 45 -18.96 7.06 -14.19
CA SER A 45 -19.98 6.05 -14.54
C SER A 45 -20.24 6.00 -16.04
N THR A 46 -20.40 7.17 -16.70
CA THR A 46 -20.53 7.26 -18.16
C THR A 46 -19.23 6.82 -18.86
N TYR A 47 -18.08 7.28 -18.39
CA TYR A 47 -16.79 6.97 -19.03
C TYR A 47 -16.43 5.48 -18.93
N LEU A 48 -16.67 4.85 -17.77
CA LEU A 48 -16.52 3.41 -17.56
C LEU A 48 -17.45 2.61 -18.49
N TYR A 49 -18.70 3.03 -18.62
CA TYR A 49 -19.69 2.39 -19.48
C TYR A 49 -19.27 2.41 -20.95
N GLU A 50 -18.78 3.55 -21.45
CA GLU A 50 -18.31 3.68 -22.83
C GLU A 50 -17.02 2.85 -23.06
N ALA A 51 -16.08 2.87 -22.13
CA ALA A 51 -14.81 2.13 -22.23
C ALA A 51 -14.93 0.61 -22.09
N THR A 52 -16.05 0.10 -21.56
CA THR A 52 -16.25 -1.32 -21.24
C THR A 52 -17.26 -2.02 -22.14
N GLU A 53 -17.39 -1.61 -23.41
CA GLU A 53 -18.40 -2.13 -24.35
C GLU A 53 -19.85 -2.01 -23.82
N LYS A 54 -20.19 -0.97 -23.05
CA LYS A 54 -21.50 -0.79 -22.39
C LYS A 54 -21.84 -1.85 -21.33
N ARG A 55 -20.84 -2.36 -20.60
CA ARG A 55 -21.04 -3.44 -19.61
C ARG A 55 -21.10 -2.99 -18.16
N PHE A 56 -20.35 -1.96 -17.77
CA PHE A 56 -20.17 -1.60 -16.36
C PHE A 56 -20.43 -0.13 -16.09
N TYR A 57 -21.20 0.16 -15.04
CA TYR A 57 -21.50 1.50 -14.57
C TYR A 57 -21.74 1.49 -13.04
N PHE A 58 -21.58 2.63 -12.37
CA PHE A 58 -21.85 2.75 -10.93
C PHE A 58 -23.35 2.95 -10.70
N LYS A 59 -24.02 2.00 -10.03
CA LYS A 59 -25.47 2.05 -9.74
C LYS A 59 -25.81 2.68 -8.39
N GLY A 60 -25.00 2.41 -7.37
CA GLY A 60 -25.20 2.89 -6.01
C GLY A 60 -23.89 3.35 -5.39
N VAL A 61 -23.94 4.45 -4.62
CA VAL A 61 -22.79 5.12 -4.03
C VAL A 61 -23.15 5.57 -2.62
N SER A 62 -22.40 5.13 -1.61
CA SER A 62 -22.52 5.63 -0.23
C SER A 62 -21.39 6.61 0.06
N ILE A 63 -21.72 7.85 0.41
CA ILE A 63 -20.72 8.87 0.78
C ILE A 63 -20.74 9.03 2.31
N LEU A 64 -19.61 8.72 2.94
CA LEU A 64 -19.43 8.73 4.40
C LEU A 64 -18.87 10.07 4.87
N ILE A 65 -19.75 10.88 5.45
CA ILE A 65 -19.55 12.26 5.87
C ILE A 65 -19.01 12.31 7.31
N PRO A 66 -17.98 13.13 7.60
CA PRO A 66 -17.43 13.27 8.95
C PRO A 66 -18.44 13.76 9.99
N LYS A 67 -18.27 13.29 11.23
CA LYS A 67 -18.99 13.82 12.41
C LYS A 67 -18.70 15.31 12.68
N THR A 68 -17.57 15.83 12.21
CA THR A 68 -17.18 17.25 12.33
C THR A 68 -17.99 18.20 11.44
N TRP A 69 -18.71 17.68 10.45
CA TRP A 69 -19.55 18.49 9.57
C TRP A 69 -20.92 18.76 10.19
N GLN A 70 -21.54 19.87 9.78
CA GLN A 70 -22.89 20.21 10.20
C GLN A 70 -23.90 19.21 9.62
N THR A 71 -24.59 18.49 10.49
CA THR A 71 -25.67 17.55 10.14
C THR A 71 -26.79 18.27 9.39
N LYS A 72 -27.36 17.58 8.39
CA LYS A 72 -28.54 18.01 7.64
C LYS A 72 -29.64 16.93 7.68
N PRO A 73 -30.90 17.25 7.33
CA PRO A 73 -31.99 16.28 7.30
C PRO A 73 -31.80 15.14 6.28
N ASP A 74 -31.03 15.37 5.22
CA ASP A 74 -30.66 14.40 4.19
C ASP A 74 -29.56 13.41 4.60
N TYR A 75 -29.03 13.48 5.83
CA TYR A 75 -27.92 12.64 6.28
C TYR A 75 -28.39 11.47 7.17
N GLU A 76 -28.39 10.28 6.59
CA GLU A 76 -28.73 9.02 7.25
C GLU A 76 -27.61 8.53 8.19
N PRO A 77 -27.88 7.62 9.15
CA PRO A 77 -26.82 6.87 9.82
C PRO A 77 -26.15 5.87 8.83
N PRO A 78 -24.83 5.66 8.91
CA PRO A 78 -24.20 4.49 8.27
C PRO A 78 -24.73 3.19 8.91
N LYS A 79 -24.73 2.11 8.13
CA LYS A 79 -25.01 0.75 8.61
C LYS A 79 -23.70 -0.05 8.68
N LEU A 80 -23.19 -0.47 7.53
CA LEU A 80 -21.92 -1.19 7.40
C LEU A 80 -20.79 -0.28 6.90
N GLU A 81 -21.12 0.95 6.51
CA GLU A 81 -20.19 1.93 5.97
C GLU A 81 -19.20 2.44 7.03
N THR A 82 -17.92 2.08 6.85
CA THR A 82 -16.83 2.59 7.69
C THR A 82 -15.63 3.06 6.89
N TYR A 83 -14.81 3.96 7.45
CA TYR A 83 -13.52 4.34 6.87
C TYR A 83 -12.48 3.20 6.79
N LYS A 84 -12.71 2.04 7.41
CA LYS A 84 -11.84 0.86 7.23
C LYS A 84 -12.24 0.09 5.96
N ASN A 85 -13.54 0.03 5.69
CA ASN A 85 -14.14 -0.76 4.61
C ASN A 85 -14.47 0.10 3.36
N ALA A 86 -14.00 1.34 3.29
CA ALA A 86 -14.24 2.23 2.15
C ALA A 86 -13.31 1.89 0.97
N ASP A 87 -13.87 1.78 -0.23
CA ASP A 87 -13.14 1.53 -1.49
C ASP A 87 -12.31 2.73 -1.92
N ILE A 88 -12.82 3.94 -1.65
CA ILE A 88 -12.14 5.21 -1.92
C ILE A 88 -11.98 5.98 -0.61
N LEU A 89 -10.75 6.33 -0.27
CA LEU A 89 -10.43 7.24 0.81
C LEU A 89 -10.13 8.63 0.25
N ILE A 90 -10.68 9.66 0.92
CA ILE A 90 -10.40 11.06 0.60
C ILE A 90 -9.70 11.66 1.82
N GLU A 91 -8.39 11.87 1.70
CA GLU A 91 -7.52 12.43 2.76
C GLU A 91 -6.81 13.70 2.28
N VAL A 92 -6.46 14.59 3.20
CA VAL A 92 -5.60 15.74 2.91
C VAL A 92 -4.15 15.24 2.84
N PRO A 93 -3.38 15.55 1.78
CA PRO A 93 -2.02 15.04 1.65
C PRO A 93 -1.13 15.54 2.80
N ASN A 94 -0.31 14.63 3.33
CA ASN A 94 0.69 14.91 4.35
C ASN A 94 2.05 14.36 3.88
N PRO A 95 3.02 15.21 3.49
CA PRO A 95 2.99 16.67 3.51
C PRO A 95 1.95 17.28 2.54
N PRO A 96 1.46 18.51 2.82
CA PRO A 96 0.61 19.24 1.89
C PRO A 96 1.25 19.42 0.50
N GLY A 97 0.41 19.49 -0.54
CA GLY A 97 0.83 19.66 -1.94
C GLY A 97 1.09 18.35 -2.70
N ASN A 98 1.35 17.23 -2.00
CA ASN A 98 1.54 15.90 -2.58
C ASN A 98 0.20 15.24 -2.98
N ASP A 99 -0.56 15.91 -3.84
CA ASP A 99 -1.87 15.47 -4.34
C ASP A 99 -1.74 14.44 -5.47
N VAL A 100 -1.51 13.18 -5.10
CA VAL A 100 -1.30 12.07 -6.04
C VAL A 100 -2.48 11.09 -5.95
N PRO A 101 -3.20 10.81 -7.05
CA PRO A 101 -4.14 9.68 -7.11
C PRO A 101 -3.34 8.37 -7.09
N ARG A 102 -3.78 7.38 -6.30
CA ARG A 102 -3.11 6.08 -6.24
C ARG A 102 -4.05 4.97 -5.78
N THR A 103 -3.70 3.74 -6.10
CA THR A 103 -4.38 2.54 -5.60
C THR A 103 -3.42 1.66 -4.80
N ASP A 104 -3.78 1.31 -3.57
CA ASP A 104 -3.10 0.27 -2.79
C ASP A 104 -3.41 -1.08 -3.46
N GLN A 105 -2.39 -1.75 -4.01
CA GLN A 105 -2.52 -3.03 -4.70
C GLN A 105 -1.48 -4.02 -4.16
N PHE A 106 -1.94 -4.95 -3.32
CA PHE A 106 -1.08 -5.97 -2.71
C PHE A 106 -1.02 -7.26 -3.55
N GLY A 107 -2.00 -7.48 -4.44
CA GLY A 107 -2.13 -8.69 -5.25
C GLY A 107 -1.36 -8.68 -6.56
N GLN A 108 -1.34 -9.84 -7.21
CA GLN A 108 -0.75 -10.00 -8.55
C GLN A 108 -1.81 -9.75 -9.65
N CYS A 109 -1.45 -10.00 -10.92
CA CYS A 109 -2.34 -9.70 -12.05
C CYS A 109 -3.71 -10.38 -11.92
N GLY A 110 -4.79 -9.61 -12.08
CA GLY A 110 -6.16 -10.09 -11.97
C GLY A 110 -6.69 -10.21 -10.53
N GLU A 111 -5.88 -9.94 -9.50
CA GLU A 111 -6.33 -9.88 -8.10
C GLU A 111 -6.81 -8.46 -7.74
N MET A 112 -7.91 -8.37 -6.98
CA MET A 112 -8.50 -7.10 -6.56
C MET A 112 -7.57 -6.34 -5.60
N GLY A 113 -7.40 -5.04 -5.82
CA GLY A 113 -6.68 -4.16 -4.91
C GLY A 113 -7.45 -3.82 -3.63
N GLU A 114 -6.83 -3.05 -2.75
CA GLU A 114 -7.32 -2.77 -1.40
C GLU A 114 -8.13 -1.48 -1.30
N ARG A 115 -7.59 -0.37 -1.82
CA ARG A 115 -8.21 0.95 -1.67
C ARG A 115 -7.62 2.00 -2.63
N ILE A 116 -8.48 2.82 -3.19
CA ILE A 116 -8.12 4.03 -3.93
C ILE A 116 -7.94 5.19 -2.95
N HIS A 117 -6.90 6.01 -3.13
CA HIS A 117 -6.69 7.25 -2.40
C HIS A 117 -6.77 8.44 -3.36
N LEU A 118 -7.67 9.38 -3.06
CA LEU A 118 -7.82 10.64 -3.76
C LEU A 118 -7.66 11.81 -2.80
N THR A 119 -7.29 12.99 -3.31
CA THR A 119 -7.25 14.21 -2.51
C THR A 119 -8.39 15.17 -2.88
N PRO A 120 -8.75 16.11 -1.99
CA PRO A 120 -9.79 17.11 -2.26
C PRO A 120 -9.50 17.98 -3.48
N ASP A 121 -8.23 18.20 -3.82
CA ASP A 121 -7.84 19.07 -4.93
C ASP A 121 -7.92 18.36 -6.29
N ILE A 122 -7.83 17.02 -6.31
CA ILE A 122 -8.18 16.19 -7.47
C ILE A 122 -9.70 16.26 -7.69
N ILE A 123 -10.49 15.97 -6.66
CA ILE A 123 -11.97 15.97 -6.72
C ILE A 123 -12.54 17.35 -7.07
N SER A 124 -11.90 18.42 -6.60
CA SER A 124 -12.28 19.81 -6.92
C SER A 124 -11.78 20.28 -8.30
N GLY A 125 -11.21 19.39 -9.12
CA GLY A 125 -10.71 19.70 -10.47
C GLY A 125 -9.47 20.60 -10.52
N LYS A 126 -8.85 20.95 -9.38
CA LYS A 126 -7.67 21.84 -9.37
C LYS A 126 -6.43 21.20 -10.00
N LYS A 127 -6.41 19.88 -10.12
CA LYS A 127 -5.31 19.09 -10.72
C LYS A 127 -5.61 18.68 -12.17
N LEU A 128 -6.60 19.31 -12.83
CA LEU A 128 -7.00 19.01 -14.23
C LEU A 128 -5.82 19.04 -15.22
N GLU A 129 -4.96 20.06 -15.15
CA GLU A 129 -3.78 20.20 -16.02
C GLU A 129 -2.64 19.19 -15.68
N ALA A 130 -2.72 18.50 -14.54
CA ALA A 130 -1.70 17.57 -14.06
C ALA A 130 -2.07 16.09 -14.27
N TYR A 131 -3.36 15.74 -14.17
CA TYR A 131 -3.83 14.34 -14.26
C TYR A 131 -5.04 14.13 -15.21
N GLY A 132 -5.62 15.19 -15.76
CA GLY A 132 -6.85 15.12 -16.56
C GLY A 132 -8.14 15.21 -15.73
N PRO A 133 -9.31 14.91 -16.34
CA PRO A 133 -10.61 15.05 -15.70
C PRO A 133 -10.81 14.09 -14.50
N PRO A 134 -11.45 14.53 -13.39
CA PRO A 134 -11.62 13.70 -12.19
C PRO A 134 -12.31 12.36 -12.44
N GLY A 135 -13.35 12.29 -13.29
CA GLY A 135 -14.01 11.03 -13.63
C GLY A 135 -13.12 10.05 -14.39
N ARG A 136 -12.22 10.55 -15.26
CA ARG A 136 -11.21 9.72 -15.94
C ARG A 136 -10.16 9.17 -14.97
N ILE A 137 -9.71 9.98 -14.01
CA ILE A 137 -8.79 9.55 -12.93
C ILE A 137 -9.46 8.46 -12.10
N LEU A 138 -10.73 8.63 -11.71
CA LEU A 138 -11.46 7.61 -10.96
C LEU A 138 -11.58 6.29 -11.73
N VAL A 139 -11.80 6.29 -13.05
CA VAL A 139 -11.85 5.05 -13.84
C VAL A 139 -10.47 4.37 -13.97
N HIS A 140 -9.39 5.14 -14.00
CA HIS A 140 -8.01 4.62 -13.95
C HIS A 140 -7.76 3.83 -12.65
N GLU A 141 -7.98 4.49 -11.51
CA GLU A 141 -7.82 3.87 -10.19
C GLU A 141 -8.82 2.73 -9.95
N TRP A 142 -10.04 2.83 -10.48
CA TRP A 142 -11.03 1.76 -10.41
C TRP A 142 -10.59 0.51 -11.18
N ALA A 143 -9.87 0.65 -12.30
CA ALA A 143 -9.36 -0.50 -13.04
C ALA A 143 -8.27 -1.25 -12.25
N HIS A 144 -7.33 -0.53 -11.62
CA HIS A 144 -6.37 -1.12 -10.67
C HIS A 144 -7.11 -1.85 -9.54
N LEU A 145 -8.04 -1.16 -8.87
CA LEU A 145 -8.76 -1.69 -7.73
C LEU A 145 -9.56 -2.94 -8.12
N ARG A 146 -10.41 -2.85 -9.14
CA ARG A 146 -11.42 -3.89 -9.41
C ARG A 146 -10.89 -5.10 -10.16
N TRP A 147 -9.90 -4.93 -11.04
CA TRP A 147 -9.47 -5.97 -11.98
C TRP A 147 -7.98 -6.31 -11.90
N GLY A 148 -7.20 -5.68 -11.02
CA GLY A 148 -5.79 -6.00 -10.87
C GLY A 148 -4.96 -5.80 -12.15
N VAL A 149 -5.31 -4.77 -12.94
CA VAL A 149 -4.50 -4.30 -14.06
C VAL A 149 -3.44 -3.29 -13.58
N PHE A 150 -2.47 -3.00 -14.43
CA PHE A 150 -1.30 -2.18 -14.11
C PHE A 150 -0.99 -1.21 -15.25
N GLU A 151 -0.02 -0.33 -15.03
CA GLU A 151 0.37 0.70 -15.99
C GLU A 151 0.89 0.11 -17.31
N GLU A 152 0.40 0.66 -18.43
CA GLU A 152 0.90 0.39 -19.78
C GLU A 152 1.96 1.43 -20.24
N TYR A 153 2.38 2.33 -19.34
CA TYR A 153 3.56 3.20 -19.44
C TYR A 153 4.71 2.76 -18.49
N ASN A 154 5.84 3.47 -18.53
CA ASN A 154 6.94 3.30 -17.56
C ASN A 154 7.65 4.65 -17.31
N GLU A 155 7.82 5.04 -16.04
CA GLU A 155 8.48 6.27 -15.62
C GLU A 155 10.02 6.18 -15.54
N GLU A 156 10.56 5.01 -15.21
CA GLU A 156 12.00 4.77 -15.05
C GLU A 156 12.69 4.49 -16.39
N GLU A 157 12.06 3.65 -17.22
CA GLU A 157 12.49 3.35 -18.59
C GLU A 157 11.44 3.83 -19.59
N ARG A 158 11.34 5.16 -19.75
CA ARG A 158 10.44 5.83 -20.72
C ARG A 158 10.71 5.47 -22.19
N PHE A 159 11.86 4.87 -22.51
CA PHE A 159 12.31 4.54 -23.86
C PHE A 159 13.03 3.19 -23.92
N TYR A 160 12.69 2.37 -24.91
CA TYR A 160 13.25 1.04 -25.13
C TYR A 160 13.71 0.83 -26.58
N GLN A 161 14.58 -0.15 -26.83
CA GLN A 161 15.10 -0.43 -28.16
C GLN A 161 14.24 -1.48 -28.89
N SER A 162 13.64 -1.09 -30.02
CA SER A 162 12.98 -2.00 -30.97
C SER A 162 13.35 -1.63 -32.41
N GLY A 163 13.50 -2.62 -33.29
CA GLY A 163 14.00 -2.43 -34.66
C GLY A 163 15.34 -1.67 -34.74
N GLY A 164 16.21 -1.83 -33.73
CA GLY A 164 17.49 -1.12 -33.59
C GLY A 164 17.39 0.34 -33.13
N LYS A 165 16.19 0.93 -32.97
CA LYS A 165 15.97 2.33 -32.58
C LYS A 165 15.35 2.44 -31.19
N TYR A 166 15.58 3.56 -30.50
CA TYR A 166 14.86 3.87 -29.28
C TYR A 166 13.47 4.46 -29.57
N VAL A 167 12.44 3.78 -29.08
CA VAL A 167 11.02 4.15 -29.17
C VAL A 167 10.45 4.36 -27.75
N PRO A 168 9.44 5.24 -27.57
CA PRO A 168 8.83 5.48 -26.27
C PRO A 168 7.98 4.29 -25.81
N VAL A 169 7.83 4.11 -24.50
CA VAL A 169 6.86 3.16 -23.94
C VAL A 169 5.46 3.71 -24.15
N LYS A 170 4.64 2.98 -24.93
CA LYS A 170 3.23 3.28 -25.23
C LYS A 170 2.44 1.99 -25.27
N CYS A 171 1.12 2.04 -25.02
CA CYS A 171 0.28 0.88 -25.33
C CYS A 171 0.06 0.71 -26.84
N SER A 172 -0.47 1.73 -27.53
CA SER A 172 -0.63 1.71 -28.98
C SER A 172 0.46 2.52 -29.67
N GLU A 173 1.06 1.95 -30.72
CA GLU A 173 2.04 2.66 -31.54
C GLU A 173 1.44 3.79 -32.38
N ALA A 174 0.12 3.77 -32.64
CA ALA A 174 -0.55 4.79 -33.44
C ALA A 174 -0.75 6.14 -32.70
N ILE A 175 -0.51 6.20 -31.38
CA ILE A 175 -0.46 7.48 -30.65
C ILE A 175 0.74 8.31 -31.13
N THR A 176 0.46 9.52 -31.63
CA THR A 176 1.47 10.45 -32.18
C THR A 176 1.98 11.41 -31.11
N GLY A 177 3.18 11.96 -31.31
CA GLY A 177 3.78 12.91 -30.39
C GLY A 177 5.26 13.16 -30.66
N ILE A 178 5.91 13.88 -29.74
CA ILE A 178 7.28 14.35 -29.87
C ILE A 178 8.12 14.08 -28.62
N ASN A 179 9.34 13.59 -28.82
CA ASN A 179 10.29 13.37 -27.73
C ASN A 179 10.94 14.70 -27.32
N ARG A 180 10.82 15.07 -26.05
CA ARG A 180 11.37 16.31 -25.48
C ARG A 180 12.17 16.04 -24.22
N ALA A 181 13.21 16.82 -24.01
CA ALA A 181 13.90 16.88 -22.72
C ALA A 181 13.22 17.93 -21.84
N TYR A 182 12.73 17.56 -20.66
CA TYR A 182 12.19 18.51 -19.68
C TYR A 182 13.26 18.89 -18.68
N SER A 183 13.48 20.20 -18.48
CA SER A 183 14.51 20.70 -17.57
C SER A 183 14.04 21.96 -16.85
N CYS A 184 14.17 21.96 -15.53
CA CYS A 184 13.84 23.09 -14.66
C CYS A 184 15.11 23.67 -14.04
N SER A 185 15.25 25.00 -14.09
CA SER A 185 16.38 25.72 -13.48
C SER A 185 15.93 27.10 -13.00
N GLY A 186 16.33 27.48 -11.78
CA GLY A 186 16.00 28.80 -11.22
C GLY A 186 14.51 29.14 -11.14
N GLY A 187 13.63 28.13 -11.00
CA GLY A 187 12.16 28.32 -11.00
C GLY A 187 11.52 28.46 -12.38
N SER A 188 12.26 28.22 -13.47
CA SER A 188 11.73 28.16 -14.84
C SER A 188 11.96 26.79 -15.46
N CYS A 189 10.91 26.19 -16.01
CA CYS A 189 10.96 24.90 -16.70
C CYS A 189 10.85 25.08 -18.22
N SER A 190 11.61 24.30 -18.99
CA SER A 190 11.67 24.40 -20.45
C SER A 190 11.82 23.04 -21.14
N PHE A 191 11.18 22.92 -22.32
CA PHE A 191 11.24 21.73 -23.18
C PHE A 191 12.34 21.85 -24.22
N GLY A 192 13.51 21.25 -23.93
CA GLY A 192 14.63 21.11 -24.84
C GLY A 192 14.47 19.97 -25.84
N THR A 193 15.44 19.85 -26.75
CA THR A 193 15.59 18.69 -27.63
C THR A 193 16.14 17.51 -26.84
N CYS A 194 15.57 16.31 -27.04
CA CYS A 194 16.10 15.09 -26.47
C CYS A 194 17.56 14.84 -26.87
N ARG A 195 18.35 14.31 -25.93
CA ARG A 195 19.73 13.90 -26.14
C ARG A 195 19.89 12.44 -25.74
N SER A 196 20.65 11.69 -26.53
CA SER A 196 21.10 10.34 -26.18
C SER A 196 22.40 10.39 -25.39
N ASP A 197 22.69 9.30 -24.68
CA ASP A 197 24.03 9.01 -24.18
C ASP A 197 24.99 8.66 -25.35
N PRO A 198 26.20 9.25 -25.44
CA PRO A 198 27.12 9.00 -26.55
C PRO A 198 27.76 7.59 -26.59
N LYS A 199 27.62 6.77 -25.55
CA LYS A 199 28.16 5.40 -25.52
C LYS A 199 27.09 4.36 -25.85
N THR A 200 25.87 4.53 -25.33
CA THR A 200 24.79 3.53 -25.46
C THR A 200 23.69 3.93 -26.44
N GLY A 201 23.65 5.18 -26.90
CA GLY A 201 22.57 5.70 -27.73
C GLY A 201 21.22 5.87 -27.00
N LYS A 202 21.08 5.39 -25.75
CA LYS A 202 19.85 5.49 -24.96
C LYS A 202 19.48 6.95 -24.68
N PRO A 203 18.22 7.38 -24.88
CA PRO A 203 17.74 8.69 -24.44
C PRO A 203 18.02 8.88 -22.95
N LYS A 204 18.53 10.06 -22.57
CA LYS A 204 18.83 10.36 -21.17
C LYS A 204 17.56 10.48 -20.30
N LYS A 205 17.70 10.39 -18.97
CA LYS A 205 16.56 10.41 -18.03
C LYS A 205 15.68 11.67 -18.11
N GLU A 206 16.21 12.80 -18.56
CA GLU A 206 15.43 14.03 -18.80
C GLU A 206 14.47 13.94 -20.01
N CYS A 207 14.58 12.91 -20.85
CA CYS A 207 13.68 12.68 -21.98
C CYS A 207 12.33 12.08 -21.57
N LEU A 208 11.27 12.60 -22.18
CA LEU A 208 9.93 12.01 -22.16
C LEU A 208 9.24 12.18 -23.54
N PHE A 209 8.26 11.32 -23.80
CA PHE A 209 7.36 11.44 -24.94
C PHE A 209 6.19 12.36 -24.57
N VAL A 210 6.03 13.45 -25.32
CA VAL A 210 4.87 14.34 -25.20
C VAL A 210 3.88 13.96 -26.30
N PRO A 211 2.69 13.43 -25.98
CA PRO A 211 1.67 13.13 -26.98
C PRO A 211 1.16 14.43 -27.63
N ASP A 212 0.74 14.36 -28.88
CA ASP A 212 -0.02 15.46 -29.48
C ASP A 212 -1.39 15.58 -28.77
N LYS A 213 -1.84 16.81 -28.47
CA LYS A 213 -3.10 17.03 -27.72
C LYS A 213 -4.35 16.51 -28.46
N VAL A 214 -4.31 16.47 -29.79
CA VAL A 214 -5.38 15.90 -30.61
C VAL A 214 -4.87 14.59 -31.21
N GLN A 215 -5.49 13.49 -30.81
CA GLN A 215 -5.21 12.14 -31.27
C GLN A 215 -6.41 11.62 -32.07
N ASN A 216 -6.15 10.81 -33.10
CA ASN A 216 -7.18 10.05 -33.81
C ASN A 216 -7.28 8.60 -33.32
N GLU A 217 -6.23 8.10 -32.68
CA GLU A 217 -6.17 6.73 -32.14
C GLU A 217 -6.93 6.62 -30.83
N LYS A 218 -7.69 5.54 -30.66
CA LYS A 218 -8.20 5.13 -29.36
C LYS A 218 -7.17 4.26 -28.67
N ALA A 219 -6.72 4.68 -27.50
CA ALA A 219 -5.74 3.95 -26.70
C ALA A 219 -6.25 3.72 -25.27
N SER A 220 -5.51 2.90 -24.53
CA SER A 220 -5.84 2.46 -23.18
C SER A 220 -5.93 3.60 -22.16
N ILE A 221 -6.93 3.52 -21.29
CA ILE A 221 -7.01 4.28 -20.04
C ILE A 221 -5.71 4.13 -19.23
N MET A 222 -5.18 2.91 -19.10
CA MET A 222 -3.97 2.57 -18.33
C MET A 222 -2.65 3.04 -18.99
N PHE A 223 -2.73 3.84 -20.07
CA PHE A 223 -1.58 4.45 -20.70
C PHE A 223 -1.53 5.97 -20.45
N MET A 224 -2.60 6.70 -20.81
CA MET A 224 -2.66 8.17 -20.68
C MET A 224 -4.12 8.65 -20.53
N GLN A 225 -4.70 8.48 -19.34
CA GLN A 225 -6.08 8.84 -18.98
C GLN A 225 -6.47 10.31 -19.21
N SER A 226 -5.51 11.19 -19.49
CA SER A 226 -5.72 12.63 -19.71
C SER A 226 -5.97 13.03 -21.17
N ILE A 227 -5.80 12.11 -22.13
CA ILE A 227 -5.97 12.37 -23.56
C ILE A 227 -7.45 12.21 -23.96
N ASP A 228 -7.99 13.13 -24.78
CA ASP A 228 -9.42 13.12 -25.11
C ASP A 228 -9.91 11.94 -25.97
N SER A 229 -9.02 11.30 -26.74
CA SER A 229 -9.32 10.07 -27.49
C SER A 229 -9.08 8.78 -26.71
N VAL A 230 -8.48 8.84 -25.53
CA VAL A 230 -8.36 7.70 -24.62
C VAL A 230 -9.74 7.50 -24.00
N VAL A 231 -10.40 6.41 -24.44
CA VAL A 231 -11.81 6.08 -24.12
C VAL A 231 -12.07 4.57 -24.10
N GLU A 232 -11.04 3.73 -24.17
CA GLU A 232 -11.12 2.27 -24.24
C GLU A 232 -10.00 1.64 -23.40
N PHE A 233 -10.01 0.32 -23.22
CA PHE A 233 -8.86 -0.44 -22.73
C PHE A 233 -8.07 -1.03 -23.89
N CYS A 234 -6.77 -1.27 -23.70
CA CYS A 234 -5.96 -1.90 -24.73
C CYS A 234 -6.36 -3.37 -24.92
N THR A 235 -6.44 -3.78 -26.18
CA THR A 235 -6.80 -5.15 -26.60
C THR A 235 -5.62 -5.79 -27.31
N GLU A 236 -5.63 -7.11 -27.51
CA GLU A 236 -4.59 -7.83 -28.27
C GLU A 236 -4.24 -7.18 -29.63
N LYS A 237 -5.18 -6.47 -30.27
CA LYS A 237 -4.97 -5.83 -31.59
C LYS A 237 -4.16 -4.54 -31.54
N ASN A 238 -4.18 -3.80 -30.44
CA ASN A 238 -3.54 -2.48 -30.30
C ASN A 238 -2.60 -2.37 -29.08
N HIS A 239 -2.42 -3.46 -28.33
CA HIS A 239 -1.52 -3.55 -27.20
C HIS A 239 -0.10 -3.99 -27.61
N ASN A 240 0.90 -3.18 -27.26
CA ASN A 240 2.31 -3.42 -27.54
C ASN A 240 2.93 -4.41 -26.54
N LYS A 241 2.99 -5.70 -26.94
CA LYS A 241 3.61 -6.80 -26.16
C LYS A 241 5.15 -6.67 -25.97
N GLU A 242 5.85 -5.75 -26.65
CA GLU A 242 7.30 -5.50 -26.43
C GLU A 242 7.59 -4.40 -25.40
N ALA A 243 6.60 -3.57 -25.07
CA ALA A 243 6.77 -2.40 -24.21
C ALA A 243 7.14 -2.82 -22.76
N PRO A 244 8.23 -2.30 -22.16
CA PRO A 244 8.65 -2.64 -20.80
C PRO A 244 7.81 -1.91 -19.73
N ASN A 245 6.49 -2.01 -19.80
CA ASN A 245 5.56 -1.44 -18.82
C ASN A 245 5.23 -2.43 -17.69
N ALA A 246 4.60 -1.93 -16.63
CA ALA A 246 4.27 -2.74 -15.46
C ALA A 246 3.27 -3.87 -15.78
N HIS A 247 2.32 -3.60 -16.67
CA HIS A 247 1.32 -4.57 -17.11
C HIS A 247 1.96 -5.78 -17.81
N ASN A 248 2.80 -5.55 -18.82
CA ASN A 248 3.53 -6.61 -19.52
C ASN A 248 4.39 -7.46 -18.58
N ARG A 249 5.07 -6.82 -17.61
CA ARG A 249 5.93 -7.50 -16.63
C ARG A 249 5.14 -8.42 -15.68
N LYS A 250 3.93 -8.03 -15.26
CA LYS A 250 3.13 -8.73 -14.23
C LYS A 250 1.98 -9.58 -14.78
N CYS A 251 1.52 -9.33 -16.00
CA CYS A 251 0.36 -10.00 -16.62
C CYS A 251 0.75 -10.86 -17.83
N ASP A 252 1.96 -11.42 -17.86
CA ASP A 252 2.43 -12.35 -18.92
C ASP A 252 2.25 -11.82 -20.36
N LEU A 253 2.49 -10.52 -20.60
CA LEU A 253 2.24 -9.83 -21.88
C LEU A 253 0.78 -9.89 -22.39
N ARG A 254 -0.20 -10.07 -21.50
CA ARG A 254 -1.63 -9.88 -21.81
C ARG A 254 -1.94 -8.39 -21.91
N SER A 255 -2.93 -8.05 -22.74
CA SER A 255 -3.52 -6.72 -22.78
C SER A 255 -4.47 -6.48 -21.61
N THR A 256 -4.66 -5.20 -21.24
CA THR A 256 -5.54 -4.82 -20.12
C THR A 256 -6.96 -5.33 -20.29
N TRP A 257 -7.48 -5.34 -21.52
CA TRP A 257 -8.80 -5.91 -21.82
C TRP A 257 -8.85 -7.44 -21.67
N GLU A 258 -7.80 -8.20 -22.02
CA GLU A 258 -7.77 -9.65 -21.79
C GLU A 258 -7.92 -9.99 -20.30
N VAL A 259 -7.32 -9.20 -19.39
CA VAL A 259 -7.44 -9.41 -17.94
C VAL A 259 -8.86 -9.08 -17.46
N ILE A 260 -9.43 -7.97 -17.94
CA ILE A 260 -10.82 -7.57 -17.64
C ILE A 260 -11.82 -8.62 -18.14
N GLN A 261 -11.61 -9.20 -19.33
CA GLN A 261 -12.47 -10.26 -19.88
C GLN A 261 -12.40 -11.57 -19.08
N ASP A 262 -11.30 -11.81 -18.36
CA ASP A 262 -11.15 -12.95 -17.45
C ASP A 262 -11.79 -12.73 -16.07
N SER A 263 -12.17 -11.50 -15.73
CA SER A 263 -12.83 -11.18 -14.45
C SER A 263 -14.16 -11.90 -14.29
N GLN A 264 -14.54 -12.17 -13.04
CA GLN A 264 -15.86 -12.72 -12.72
C GLN A 264 -16.98 -11.74 -13.13
N ASP A 265 -16.75 -10.43 -12.97
CA ASP A 265 -17.67 -9.37 -13.40
C ASP A 265 -18.04 -9.54 -14.88
N TYR A 266 -17.03 -9.60 -15.76
CA TYR A 266 -17.22 -9.72 -17.20
C TYR A 266 -17.96 -11.01 -17.56
N LYS A 267 -17.56 -12.13 -16.95
CA LYS A 267 -18.19 -13.45 -17.12
C LYS A 267 -19.66 -13.51 -16.66
N THR A 268 -20.10 -12.56 -15.83
CA THR A 268 -21.52 -12.36 -15.46
C THR A 268 -22.23 -11.22 -16.18
N SER A 269 -21.51 -10.42 -16.99
CA SER A 269 -22.03 -9.23 -17.66
C SER A 269 -22.56 -9.50 -19.08
N THR A 270 -23.51 -8.67 -19.51
CA THR A 270 -23.95 -8.55 -20.91
C THR A 270 -23.92 -7.08 -21.33
N PRO A 271 -23.51 -6.72 -22.56
CA PRO A 271 -23.61 -5.34 -23.04
C PRO A 271 -25.04 -4.81 -23.00
N MET A 272 -25.22 -3.58 -22.50
CA MET A 272 -26.48 -2.85 -22.61
C MET A 272 -26.69 -2.31 -24.02
N THR A 273 -27.94 -2.07 -24.41
CA THR A 273 -28.28 -1.52 -25.73
C THR A 273 -28.22 0.02 -25.74
N GLU A 274 -28.50 0.60 -24.59
CA GLU A 274 -28.73 2.01 -24.28
C GLU A 274 -27.52 2.88 -24.64
N ALA A 275 -27.76 4.13 -25.07
CA ALA A 275 -26.69 5.03 -25.48
C ALA A 275 -25.85 5.59 -24.31
N GLN A 276 -26.40 5.55 -23.09
CA GLN A 276 -25.81 6.04 -21.84
C GLN A 276 -26.28 5.15 -20.68
N PRO A 277 -25.51 5.04 -19.58
CA PRO A 277 -25.91 4.24 -18.43
C PRO A 277 -26.99 4.95 -17.58
N PRO A 278 -27.69 4.21 -16.70
CA PRO A 278 -28.42 4.80 -15.59
C PRO A 278 -27.51 5.70 -14.73
N GLN A 279 -28.03 6.82 -14.24
CA GLN A 279 -27.26 7.70 -13.35
C GLN A 279 -27.07 7.06 -11.97
N PRO A 280 -25.90 7.22 -11.32
CA PRO A 280 -25.65 6.67 -10.00
C PRO A 280 -26.65 7.20 -8.95
N SER A 281 -27.13 6.31 -8.09
CA SER A 281 -27.89 6.69 -6.90
C SER A 281 -26.93 6.96 -5.74
N PHE A 282 -27.09 8.11 -5.07
CA PHE A 282 -26.24 8.54 -3.96
C PHE A 282 -26.97 8.47 -2.62
N SER A 283 -26.37 7.81 -1.64
CA SER A 283 -26.81 7.86 -0.24
C SER A 283 -25.78 8.63 0.61
N LEU A 284 -26.27 9.48 1.50
CA LEU A 284 -25.44 10.38 2.31
C LEU A 284 -25.45 9.90 3.76
N LYS A 285 -24.35 9.31 4.20
CA LYS A 285 -24.22 8.68 5.53
C LYS A 285 -23.36 9.56 6.42
N GLN A 286 -23.86 10.07 7.54
CA GLN A 286 -23.01 10.82 8.49
C GLN A 286 -22.66 9.98 9.73
N ILE A 287 -21.36 9.90 10.03
CA ILE A 287 -20.83 9.21 11.22
C ILE A 287 -21.40 9.84 12.51
N ARG A 288 -21.87 8.98 13.41
CA ARG A 288 -22.46 9.34 14.71
C ARG A 288 -21.58 8.84 15.86
N GLU A 289 -22.04 8.95 17.11
CA GLU A 289 -21.46 8.25 18.25
C GLU A 289 -21.39 6.73 18.00
N ARG A 290 -20.29 6.09 18.39
CA ARG A 290 -20.18 4.63 18.45
C ARG A 290 -21.19 4.11 19.48
N VAL A 291 -22.02 3.15 19.10
CA VAL A 291 -22.98 2.48 20.00
C VAL A 291 -22.62 1.00 20.03
N LEU A 292 -22.25 0.49 21.21
CA LEU A 292 -21.68 -0.84 21.36
C LEU A 292 -22.32 -1.60 22.54
N CYS A 293 -22.53 -2.90 22.38
CA CYS A 293 -22.92 -3.80 23.47
C CYS A 293 -21.90 -4.94 23.64
N LEU A 294 -21.33 -5.07 24.83
CA LEU A 294 -20.57 -6.26 25.22
C LEU A 294 -21.55 -7.39 25.50
N VAL A 295 -21.37 -8.55 24.84
CA VAL A 295 -22.16 -9.76 25.04
C VAL A 295 -21.22 -10.88 25.50
N LEU A 296 -21.25 -11.14 26.81
CA LEU A 296 -20.24 -11.91 27.52
C LEU A 296 -20.77 -13.28 27.95
N ASP A 297 -20.17 -14.35 27.45
CA ASP A 297 -20.47 -15.71 27.89
C ASP A 297 -20.00 -15.95 29.34
N LYS A 298 -20.89 -16.54 30.14
CA LYS A 298 -20.60 -17.02 31.49
C LYS A 298 -21.29 -18.37 31.77
N SER A 299 -21.46 -19.18 30.73
CA SER A 299 -21.89 -20.58 30.77
C SER A 299 -20.92 -21.46 31.58
N GLY A 300 -21.24 -22.74 31.76
CA GLY A 300 -20.39 -23.67 32.50
C GLY A 300 -19.04 -23.97 31.84
N SER A 301 -18.94 -24.00 30.51
CA SER A 301 -17.71 -24.31 29.77
C SER A 301 -16.63 -23.23 29.94
N MET A 302 -17.05 -21.97 30.13
CA MET A 302 -16.18 -20.83 30.45
C MET A 302 -15.45 -20.95 31.82
N SER A 303 -15.74 -21.97 32.64
CA SER A 303 -14.99 -22.29 33.86
C SER A 303 -13.71 -23.09 33.61
N LEU A 304 -13.51 -23.62 32.40
CA LEU A 304 -12.32 -24.37 31.98
C LEU A 304 -11.19 -23.43 31.54
N GLU A 305 -9.93 -23.90 31.61
CA GLU A 305 -8.72 -23.26 31.05
C GLU A 305 -8.57 -21.73 31.31
N ASP A 306 -9.00 -21.28 32.50
CA ASP A 306 -9.03 -19.86 32.93
C ASP A 306 -9.82 -18.94 31.97
N ARG A 307 -10.70 -19.48 31.11
CA ARG A 307 -11.43 -18.77 30.04
C ARG A 307 -12.19 -17.54 30.56
N LEU A 308 -12.95 -17.67 31.65
CA LEU A 308 -13.67 -16.53 32.26
C LEU A 308 -12.71 -15.44 32.78
N ASN A 309 -11.57 -15.82 33.36
CA ASN A 309 -10.58 -14.86 33.85
C ASN A 309 -9.98 -14.08 32.68
N ARG A 310 -9.59 -14.77 31.60
CA ARG A 310 -9.10 -14.16 30.36
C ARG A 310 -10.18 -13.22 29.75
N LEU A 311 -11.44 -13.65 29.70
CA LEU A 311 -12.58 -12.81 29.30
C LEU A 311 -12.68 -11.53 30.14
N HIS A 312 -12.54 -11.64 31.46
CA HIS A 312 -12.60 -10.49 32.37
C HIS A 312 -11.42 -9.53 32.14
N GLN A 313 -10.19 -10.05 32.08
CA GLN A 313 -8.97 -9.28 31.82
C GLN A 313 -9.07 -8.46 30.53
N ALA A 314 -9.49 -9.09 29.43
CA ALA A 314 -9.54 -8.45 28.12
C ALA A 314 -10.74 -7.49 27.99
N SER A 315 -11.89 -7.83 28.57
CA SER A 315 -13.04 -6.90 28.67
C SER A 315 -12.70 -5.66 29.51
N LYS A 316 -11.92 -5.83 30.58
CA LYS A 316 -11.42 -4.74 31.42
C LYS A 316 -10.41 -3.86 30.68
N LEU A 317 -9.47 -4.44 29.92
CA LEU A 317 -8.60 -3.67 29.03
C LEU A 317 -9.41 -2.89 27.98
N PHE A 318 -10.44 -3.50 27.39
CA PHE A 318 -11.28 -2.83 26.41
C PHE A 318 -12.01 -1.62 26.99
N LEU A 319 -12.62 -1.79 28.17
CA LEU A 319 -13.31 -0.71 28.89
C LEU A 319 -12.35 0.39 29.38
N LEU A 320 -11.09 0.07 29.71
CA LEU A 320 -10.07 1.06 30.08
C LEU A 320 -9.51 1.82 28.87
N GLN A 321 -9.03 1.11 27.84
CA GLN A 321 -8.16 1.66 26.80
C GLN A 321 -8.74 1.70 25.39
N ILE A 322 -9.54 0.72 24.99
CA ILE A 322 -9.88 0.55 23.57
C ILE A 322 -11.13 1.35 23.21
N ILE A 323 -12.15 1.37 24.07
CA ILE A 323 -13.37 2.14 23.81
C ILE A 323 -13.13 3.66 23.93
N GLU A 324 -13.45 4.37 22.85
CA GLU A 324 -13.22 5.79 22.68
C GLU A 324 -14.19 6.65 23.51
N LYS A 325 -13.74 7.86 23.90
CA LYS A 325 -14.62 8.81 24.62
C LYS A 325 -15.79 9.26 23.74
N ALA A 326 -16.91 9.60 24.39
CA ALA A 326 -18.23 9.87 23.82
C ALA A 326 -18.97 8.66 23.18
N SER A 327 -18.38 7.45 23.19
CA SER A 327 -19.09 6.21 22.79
C SER A 327 -20.17 5.81 23.82
N TRP A 328 -21.21 5.10 23.39
CA TRP A 328 -22.22 4.48 24.25
C TRP A 328 -21.93 2.98 24.40
N VAL A 329 -21.86 2.49 25.65
CA VAL A 329 -21.58 1.09 25.96
C VAL A 329 -22.70 0.49 26.82
N GLY A 330 -23.24 -0.64 26.36
CA GLY A 330 -24.09 -1.54 27.14
C GLY A 330 -23.38 -2.84 27.47
N MET A 331 -23.91 -3.61 28.41
CA MET A 331 -23.35 -4.90 28.80
C MET A 331 -24.44 -5.92 29.10
N VAL A 332 -24.35 -7.06 28.43
CA VAL A 332 -25.18 -8.26 28.61
C VAL A 332 -24.25 -9.43 28.93
N THR A 333 -24.63 -10.25 29.91
CA THR A 333 -24.01 -11.56 30.16
C THR A 333 -25.01 -12.66 29.85
N PHE A 334 -24.58 -13.81 29.34
CA PHE A 334 -25.48 -14.94 29.10
C PHE A 334 -24.97 -16.29 29.61
N ASP A 335 -25.92 -17.16 29.93
CA ASP A 335 -25.75 -18.59 30.24
C ASP A 335 -26.85 -19.36 29.48
N SER A 336 -27.64 -20.18 30.17
CA SER A 336 -28.95 -20.68 29.70
C SER A 336 -29.91 -19.54 29.30
N ALA A 337 -29.75 -18.34 29.88
CA ALA A 337 -30.51 -17.13 29.55
C ALA A 337 -29.61 -15.88 29.57
N ALA A 338 -30.11 -14.76 29.04
CA ALA A 338 -29.40 -13.48 29.06
C ALA A 338 -29.82 -12.58 30.22
N SER A 339 -28.87 -11.82 30.75
CA SER A 339 -29.05 -10.84 31.83
C SER A 339 -28.36 -9.52 31.47
N VAL A 340 -29.10 -8.41 31.56
CA VAL A 340 -28.59 -7.06 31.29
C VAL A 340 -27.85 -6.55 32.54
N GLN A 341 -26.53 -6.44 32.45
CA GLN A 341 -25.71 -5.85 33.50
C GLN A 341 -25.70 -4.32 33.41
N SER A 342 -25.74 -3.77 32.19
CA SER A 342 -25.88 -2.34 31.97
C SER A 342 -26.66 -2.01 30.71
N GLU A 343 -27.63 -1.10 30.86
CA GLU A 343 -28.13 -0.28 29.76
C GLU A 343 -27.00 0.61 29.20
N LEU A 344 -27.23 1.22 28.04
CA LEU A 344 -26.26 2.09 27.36
C LEU A 344 -25.85 3.31 28.21
N VAL A 345 -24.58 3.37 28.61
CA VAL A 345 -23.93 4.50 29.31
C VAL A 345 -22.91 5.18 28.38
N GLN A 346 -22.81 6.50 28.41
CA GLN A 346 -21.80 7.22 27.61
C GLN A 346 -20.46 7.32 28.35
N ILE A 347 -19.37 7.05 27.64
CA ILE A 347 -18.00 7.08 28.16
C ILE A 347 -17.45 8.51 28.06
N GLU A 348 -17.74 9.36 29.04
CA GLU A 348 -17.18 10.72 29.11
C GLU A 348 -15.93 10.78 30.00
N THR A 349 -15.99 10.12 31.15
CA THR A 349 -14.92 10.04 32.15
C THR A 349 -14.66 8.59 32.56
N ASP A 350 -13.58 8.38 33.29
CA ASP A 350 -13.16 7.02 33.65
C ASP A 350 -14.06 6.41 34.75
N ALA A 351 -14.81 7.23 35.49
CA ALA A 351 -15.85 6.75 36.42
C ALA A 351 -16.97 5.96 35.72
N GLN A 352 -17.31 6.27 34.46
CA GLN A 352 -18.22 5.43 33.67
C GLN A 352 -17.57 4.11 33.23
N ARG A 353 -16.25 4.10 33.00
CA ARG A 353 -15.49 2.86 32.71
C ARG A 353 -15.47 1.96 33.95
N ASP A 354 -15.13 2.50 35.11
CA ASP A 354 -15.11 1.78 36.40
C ASP A 354 -16.49 1.18 36.75
N THR A 355 -17.56 1.94 36.50
CA THR A 355 -18.95 1.49 36.71
C THR A 355 -19.37 0.33 35.80
N LEU A 356 -18.73 0.17 34.64
CA LEU A 356 -18.92 -0.99 33.75
C LEU A 356 -17.98 -2.14 34.13
N ILE A 357 -16.73 -1.85 34.51
CA ILE A 357 -15.74 -2.83 34.95
C ILE A 357 -16.23 -3.58 36.21
N SER A 358 -16.85 -2.88 37.15
CA SER A 358 -17.43 -3.47 38.37
C SER A 358 -18.66 -4.37 38.12
N LYS A 359 -19.08 -4.57 36.86
CA LYS A 359 -20.21 -5.40 36.45
C LYS A 359 -19.82 -6.60 35.58
N LEU A 360 -18.52 -6.78 35.30
CA LEU A 360 -18.02 -7.92 34.53
C LEU A 360 -18.31 -9.26 35.26
N PRO A 361 -18.53 -10.36 34.52
CA PRO A 361 -18.92 -11.63 35.12
C PRO A 361 -17.78 -12.26 35.94
N ALA A 362 -18.07 -12.59 37.20
CA ALA A 362 -17.11 -13.18 38.14
C ALA A 362 -17.29 -14.70 38.37
N VAL A 363 -18.36 -15.30 37.84
CA VAL A 363 -18.65 -16.75 37.98
C VAL A 363 -19.21 -17.30 36.68
N ALA A 364 -18.69 -18.44 36.24
CA ALA A 364 -19.12 -19.22 35.08
C ALA A 364 -20.01 -20.39 35.54
N SER A 365 -21.23 -20.48 35.04
CA SER A 365 -22.22 -21.50 35.45
C SER A 365 -23.44 -21.51 34.53
N GLY A 366 -24.02 -22.70 34.29
CA GLY A 366 -25.26 -22.88 33.52
C GLY A 366 -25.00 -23.48 32.13
N GLY A 367 -26.03 -23.49 31.29
CA GLY A 367 -25.89 -23.82 29.86
C GLY A 367 -25.41 -22.63 29.05
N THR A 368 -25.55 -22.73 27.73
CA THR A 368 -25.09 -21.72 26.76
C THR A 368 -26.23 -21.36 25.81
N SER A 369 -26.42 -20.06 25.55
CA SER A 369 -27.47 -19.56 24.64
C SER A 369 -27.08 -18.20 24.04
N ILE A 370 -26.24 -18.22 23.01
CA ILE A 370 -25.74 -17.02 22.32
C ILE A 370 -26.90 -16.20 21.76
N CYS A 371 -27.90 -16.85 21.15
CA CYS A 371 -29.08 -16.16 20.62
C CYS A 371 -29.88 -15.41 21.69
N SER A 372 -29.86 -15.87 22.96
CA SER A 372 -30.47 -15.11 24.07
C SER A 372 -29.67 -13.83 24.37
N GLY A 373 -28.34 -13.92 24.37
CA GLY A 373 -27.44 -12.78 24.53
C GLY A 373 -27.64 -11.72 23.45
N LEU A 374 -27.68 -12.13 22.18
CA LEU A 374 -27.88 -11.25 21.03
C LEU A 374 -29.25 -10.54 21.06
N ARG A 375 -30.35 -11.28 21.29
CA ARG A 375 -31.70 -10.70 21.43
C ARG A 375 -31.77 -9.67 22.58
N SER A 376 -31.09 -9.94 23.68
CA SER A 376 -31.00 -9.02 24.82
C SER A 376 -30.19 -7.76 24.46
N ALA A 377 -29.07 -7.89 23.74
CA ALA A 377 -28.27 -6.77 23.26
C ALA A 377 -29.05 -5.87 22.27
N PHE A 378 -29.77 -6.45 21.30
CA PHE A 378 -30.68 -5.71 20.42
C PHE A 378 -31.73 -4.93 21.23
N THR A 379 -32.25 -5.53 22.30
CA THR A 379 -33.22 -4.89 23.20
C THR A 379 -32.60 -3.74 24.02
N VAL A 380 -31.34 -3.86 24.47
CA VAL A 380 -30.61 -2.81 25.18
C VAL A 380 -30.32 -1.62 24.26
N ILE A 381 -29.93 -1.89 23.01
CA ILE A 381 -29.64 -0.85 22.00
C ILE A 381 -30.94 -0.15 21.55
N GLY A 382 -31.96 -0.94 21.20
CA GLY A 382 -33.26 -0.48 20.70
C GLY A 382 -34.06 0.42 21.65
N LYS A 383 -33.72 0.47 22.94
CA LYS A 383 -34.29 1.44 23.91
C LYS A 383 -33.91 2.89 23.60
N LYS A 384 -32.86 3.14 22.82
CA LYS A 384 -32.28 4.48 22.62
C LYS A 384 -31.82 4.79 21.19
N PHE A 385 -31.31 3.80 20.47
CA PHE A 385 -30.79 3.96 19.11
C PHE A 385 -31.35 2.86 18.20
N SER A 386 -31.17 3.00 16.88
CA SER A 386 -31.38 1.86 15.98
C SER A 386 -30.30 0.80 16.24
N THR A 387 -30.61 -0.47 15.95
CA THR A 387 -29.62 -1.54 15.88
C THR A 387 -28.79 -1.45 14.58
N ASP A 388 -29.31 -0.78 13.55
CA ASP A 388 -28.56 -0.44 12.32
C ASP A 388 -27.23 0.27 12.63
N GLY A 389 -26.11 -0.35 12.25
CA GLY A 389 -24.77 0.20 12.46
C GLY A 389 -24.32 0.26 13.93
N SER A 390 -25.05 -0.38 14.83
CA SER A 390 -24.59 -0.62 16.20
C SER A 390 -23.66 -1.84 16.26
N GLU A 391 -22.69 -1.81 17.16
CA GLU A 391 -21.68 -2.86 17.31
C GLU A 391 -22.07 -3.82 18.46
N ILE A 392 -21.91 -5.12 18.25
CA ILE A 392 -21.96 -6.14 19.29
C ILE A 392 -20.60 -6.83 19.34
N VAL A 393 -20.04 -6.95 20.53
CA VAL A 393 -18.80 -7.71 20.77
C VAL A 393 -19.18 -8.97 21.54
N LEU A 394 -19.28 -10.09 20.82
CA LEU A 394 -19.64 -11.40 21.35
C LEU A 394 -18.38 -12.18 21.71
N LEU A 395 -18.21 -12.44 23.01
CA LEU A 395 -17.20 -13.34 23.56
C LEU A 395 -17.87 -14.64 23.98
N THR A 396 -17.29 -15.77 23.57
CA THR A 396 -17.77 -17.11 23.89
C THR A 396 -16.70 -18.15 23.53
N ASP A 397 -16.73 -19.32 24.15
CA ASP A 397 -16.00 -20.48 23.63
C ASP A 397 -16.73 -21.18 22.48
N GLY A 398 -17.93 -20.71 22.12
CA GLY A 398 -18.67 -21.11 20.94
C GLY A 398 -19.29 -22.50 21.05
N GLU A 399 -19.42 -23.06 22.26
CA GLU A 399 -20.02 -24.37 22.53
C GLU A 399 -21.58 -24.32 22.52
N ASP A 400 -22.16 -23.68 21.50
CA ASP A 400 -23.60 -23.54 21.27
C ASP A 400 -23.97 -24.06 19.86
N ASN A 401 -24.90 -25.03 19.78
CA ASN A 401 -25.39 -25.60 18.52
C ASN A 401 -26.70 -24.97 18.02
N THR A 402 -27.24 -23.97 18.73
CA THR A 402 -28.51 -23.29 18.46
C THR A 402 -28.35 -21.92 17.79
N ILE A 403 -27.12 -21.44 17.59
CA ILE A 403 -26.78 -20.11 17.02
C ILE A 403 -27.54 -19.82 15.71
N SER A 404 -27.74 -20.85 14.88
CA SER A 404 -28.47 -20.73 13.60
C SER A 404 -29.92 -20.28 13.74
N THR A 405 -30.54 -20.45 14.92
CA THR A 405 -31.94 -20.08 15.19
C THR A 405 -32.21 -18.58 15.24
N CYS A 406 -31.16 -17.73 15.33
CA CYS A 406 -31.30 -16.28 15.30
C CYS A 406 -30.62 -15.61 14.10
N PHE A 407 -30.14 -16.36 13.10
CA PHE A 407 -29.48 -15.78 11.91
C PHE A 407 -30.35 -14.77 11.14
N ASP A 408 -31.65 -15.00 11.03
CA ASP A 408 -32.54 -14.07 10.32
C ASP A 408 -32.85 -12.81 11.15
N GLU A 409 -32.93 -12.92 12.48
CA GLU A 409 -33.02 -11.77 13.40
C GLU A 409 -31.73 -10.93 13.36
N VAL A 410 -30.57 -11.59 13.34
CA VAL A 410 -29.25 -10.95 13.21
C VAL A 410 -29.18 -10.14 11.91
N LYS A 411 -29.54 -10.71 10.77
CA LYS A 411 -29.59 -9.99 9.48
C LYS A 411 -30.58 -8.83 9.48
N GLN A 412 -31.76 -9.02 10.08
CA GLN A 412 -32.78 -7.97 10.17
C GLN A 412 -32.41 -6.85 11.15
N SER A 413 -31.52 -7.09 12.11
CA SER A 413 -31.08 -6.08 13.09
C SER A 413 -30.23 -4.96 12.48
N GLY A 414 -29.47 -5.25 11.41
CA GLY A 414 -28.49 -4.32 10.84
C GLY A 414 -27.28 -4.03 11.74
N ALA A 415 -27.11 -4.76 12.85
CA ALA A 415 -25.98 -4.62 13.77
C ALA A 415 -24.75 -5.40 13.30
N ILE A 416 -23.56 -4.88 13.62
CA ILE A 416 -22.25 -5.47 13.31
C ILE A 416 -21.84 -6.38 14.48
N ILE A 417 -21.72 -7.69 14.27
CA ILE A 417 -21.35 -8.65 15.32
C ILE A 417 -19.89 -9.06 15.18
N HIS A 418 -19.04 -8.48 16.01
CA HIS A 418 -17.66 -8.92 16.21
C HIS A 418 -17.66 -10.20 17.06
N THR A 419 -16.92 -11.22 16.63
CA THR A 419 -16.82 -12.49 17.35
C THR A 419 -15.40 -12.75 17.86
N VAL A 420 -15.33 -13.19 19.11
CA VAL A 420 -14.10 -13.49 19.83
C VAL A 420 -14.21 -14.91 20.36
N ALA A 421 -13.70 -15.86 19.59
CA ALA A 421 -13.77 -17.29 19.87
C ALA A 421 -12.65 -17.72 20.82
N LEU A 422 -13.03 -18.36 21.93
CA LEU A 422 -12.13 -18.88 22.96
C LEU A 422 -11.99 -20.40 22.90
N GLY A 423 -10.78 -20.90 22.72
CA GLY A 423 -10.51 -22.33 22.74
C GLY A 423 -10.99 -23.08 21.49
N THR A 424 -10.58 -24.34 21.39
CA THR A 424 -10.61 -25.10 20.11
C THR A 424 -12.00 -25.56 19.68
N SER A 425 -12.98 -25.58 20.58
CA SER A 425 -14.34 -26.11 20.37
C SER A 425 -15.26 -25.25 19.48
N ALA A 426 -14.93 -23.96 19.29
CA ALA A 426 -15.87 -22.95 18.82
C ALA A 426 -16.58 -23.28 17.49
N ALA A 427 -17.91 -23.39 17.55
CA ALA A 427 -18.77 -23.79 16.43
C ALA A 427 -18.55 -22.95 15.16
N LYS A 428 -18.68 -23.59 14.00
CA LYS A 428 -18.58 -22.93 12.68
C LYS A 428 -19.72 -21.92 12.44
N GLU A 429 -20.77 -22.02 13.23
CA GLU A 429 -21.92 -21.12 13.24
C GLU A 429 -21.61 -19.77 13.89
N LEU A 430 -20.57 -19.68 14.74
CA LEU A 430 -20.12 -18.43 15.37
C LEU A 430 -19.56 -17.45 14.33
N GLU A 431 -18.65 -17.91 13.46
CA GLU A 431 -18.03 -17.08 12.42
C GLU A 431 -19.06 -16.47 11.47
N LYS A 432 -20.11 -17.25 11.15
CA LYS A 432 -21.19 -16.83 10.26
C LYS A 432 -21.89 -15.56 10.77
N LEU A 433 -21.93 -15.32 12.08
CA LEU A 433 -22.47 -14.08 12.65
C LEU A 433 -21.65 -12.86 12.22
N SER A 434 -20.32 -12.94 12.28
CA SER A 434 -19.44 -11.88 11.80
C SER A 434 -19.48 -11.74 10.28
N ASP A 435 -19.39 -12.86 9.56
CA ASP A 435 -19.42 -12.87 8.09
C ASP A 435 -20.72 -12.27 7.52
N MET A 436 -21.87 -12.53 8.15
CA MET A 436 -23.17 -12.00 7.71
C MET A 436 -23.46 -10.56 8.17
N THR A 437 -22.58 -9.95 8.97
CA THR A 437 -22.75 -8.60 9.53
C THR A 437 -21.57 -7.66 9.28
N GLY A 438 -20.54 -8.09 8.56
CA GLY A 438 -19.31 -7.31 8.35
C GLY A 438 -18.47 -7.13 9.62
N GLY A 439 -18.71 -7.95 10.65
CA GLY A 439 -17.98 -7.91 11.92
C GLY A 439 -16.60 -8.54 11.84
N VAL A 440 -15.73 -8.18 12.79
CA VAL A 440 -14.38 -8.78 12.88
C VAL A 440 -14.49 -10.13 13.60
N LYS A 441 -13.97 -11.19 12.97
CA LYS A 441 -13.78 -12.52 13.59
C LYS A 441 -12.36 -12.66 14.12
N THR A 442 -12.24 -13.18 15.33
CA THR A 442 -10.96 -13.41 16.02
C THR A 442 -10.99 -14.72 16.79
N PHE A 443 -9.82 -15.32 16.96
CA PHE A 443 -9.64 -16.59 17.65
C PHE A 443 -8.47 -16.48 18.63
N SER A 444 -8.67 -16.97 19.86
CA SER A 444 -7.60 -17.19 20.83
C SER A 444 -7.65 -18.63 21.33
N THR A 445 -6.51 -19.31 21.20
CA THR A 445 -6.18 -20.59 21.80
C THR A 445 -6.33 -20.57 23.33
N ASP A 446 -6.50 -21.74 23.95
CA ASP A 446 -6.46 -21.91 25.41
C ASP A 446 -5.02 -21.82 25.99
N THR A 447 -4.01 -21.51 25.17
CA THR A 447 -2.60 -21.40 25.60
C THR A 447 -2.39 -20.16 26.47
N THR A 448 -1.90 -20.34 27.70
CA THR A 448 -1.73 -19.23 28.67
C THR A 448 -0.63 -18.24 28.28
N GLN A 449 0.27 -18.61 27.37
CA GLN A 449 1.28 -17.72 26.80
C GLN A 449 0.72 -16.78 25.73
N SER A 450 -0.43 -17.12 25.13
CA SER A 450 -1.00 -16.35 24.01
C SER A 450 -1.84 -15.18 24.51
N ASN A 451 -1.34 -13.98 24.26
CA ASN A 451 -2.10 -12.72 24.36
C ASN A 451 -3.23 -12.61 23.32
N GLY A 452 -3.48 -13.63 22.49
CA GLY A 452 -4.43 -13.59 21.37
C GLY A 452 -5.79 -12.97 21.70
N LEU A 453 -6.32 -13.16 22.91
CA LEU A 453 -7.56 -12.51 23.36
C LEU A 453 -7.41 -10.99 23.62
N ILE A 454 -6.35 -10.58 24.31
CA ILE A 454 -6.04 -9.16 24.55
C ILE A 454 -5.72 -8.44 23.24
N ASP A 455 -5.02 -9.13 22.35
CA ASP A 455 -4.69 -8.65 21.00
C ASP A 455 -5.95 -8.59 20.11
N ALA A 456 -6.87 -9.57 20.24
CA ALA A 456 -8.16 -9.59 19.55
C ALA A 456 -9.02 -8.37 19.92
N PHE A 457 -9.13 -8.05 21.20
CA PHE A 457 -9.79 -6.81 21.63
C PHE A 457 -9.10 -5.56 21.11
N SER A 458 -7.76 -5.55 21.04
CA SER A 458 -7.01 -4.42 20.50
C SER A 458 -7.33 -4.15 19.01
N ALA A 459 -7.67 -5.20 18.26
CA ALA A 459 -8.19 -5.09 16.89
C ALA A 459 -9.64 -4.54 16.80
N LEU A 460 -10.40 -4.47 17.90
CA LEU A 460 -11.76 -3.91 17.98
C LEU A 460 -11.78 -2.39 18.23
N SER A 461 -10.76 -1.65 17.78
CA SER A 461 -10.82 -0.18 17.70
C SER A 461 -11.85 0.27 16.65
N SER A 462 -12.49 1.42 16.84
CA SER A 462 -13.61 1.82 15.97
C SER A 462 -13.15 2.07 14.53
N GLY A 463 -13.78 1.40 13.56
CA GLY A 463 -13.54 1.62 12.13
C GLY A 463 -13.74 3.07 11.70
N ASN A 464 -14.62 3.81 12.40
CA ASN A 464 -14.96 5.22 12.16
C ASN A 464 -14.31 6.23 13.14
N GLY A 465 -13.60 5.76 14.18
CA GLY A 465 -12.86 6.62 15.10
C GLY A 465 -11.65 7.27 14.44
N LEU A 466 -11.31 8.51 14.83
CA LEU A 466 -10.09 9.20 14.38
C LEU A 466 -8.85 8.37 14.75
N ILE A 467 -7.90 8.18 13.83
CA ILE A 467 -6.68 7.37 14.07
C ILE A 467 -5.93 7.87 15.32
N THR A 468 -5.83 9.19 15.50
CA THR A 468 -5.16 9.81 16.67
C THR A 468 -5.87 9.58 18.01
N GLN A 469 -7.11 9.05 18.01
CA GLN A 469 -7.88 8.67 19.20
C GLN A 469 -7.94 7.15 19.43
N ARG A 470 -7.54 6.33 18.44
CA ARG A 470 -7.50 4.86 18.59
C ARG A 470 -6.39 4.45 19.56
N SER A 471 -6.60 3.33 20.24
CA SER A 471 -5.53 2.66 20.97
C SER A 471 -4.59 1.96 19.99
N ILE A 472 -3.29 2.04 20.23
CA ILE A 472 -2.23 1.48 19.41
C ILE A 472 -1.38 0.57 20.30
N GLN A 473 -1.23 -0.69 19.90
CA GLN A 473 -0.41 -1.65 20.62
C GLN A 473 1.07 -1.47 20.23
N LEU A 474 1.90 -1.16 21.22
CA LEU A 474 3.36 -0.96 21.05
C LEU A 474 4.14 -2.25 21.27
N GLU A 475 3.62 -3.11 22.16
CA GLU A 475 4.19 -4.40 22.52
C GLU A 475 3.08 -5.35 23.00
N SER A 476 3.24 -6.64 22.72
CA SER A 476 2.40 -7.71 23.29
C SER A 476 3.16 -9.03 23.24
N THR A 477 3.56 -9.53 24.41
CA THR A 477 4.44 -10.68 24.59
C THR A 477 4.04 -11.50 25.83
N GLY A 478 4.39 -12.78 25.85
CA GLY A 478 4.12 -13.72 26.94
C GLY A 478 5.26 -14.72 27.09
N ALA A 479 5.50 -15.18 28.32
CA ALA A 479 6.55 -16.16 28.64
C ALA A 479 6.17 -17.02 29.84
N THR A 480 6.41 -18.32 29.76
CA THR A 480 6.45 -19.19 30.95
C THR A 480 7.84 -19.11 31.56
N LEU A 481 7.92 -18.62 32.79
CA LEU A 481 9.14 -18.52 33.58
C LEU A 481 9.34 -19.77 34.44
N SER A 482 10.61 -20.14 34.63
CA SER A 482 11.07 -21.00 35.71
C SER A 482 11.25 -20.19 37.00
N ASN A 483 11.46 -20.87 38.13
CA ASN A 483 11.48 -20.22 39.44
C ASN A 483 12.66 -19.23 39.60
N GLY A 484 12.37 -17.93 39.65
CA GLY A 484 13.36 -16.86 39.78
C GLY A 484 13.94 -16.34 38.44
N GLU A 485 13.38 -16.77 37.31
CA GLU A 485 13.71 -16.19 36.00
C GLU A 485 13.04 -14.81 35.82
N TRP A 486 13.56 -14.03 34.86
CA TRP A 486 13.11 -12.66 34.59
C TRP A 486 12.63 -12.51 33.15
N MET A 487 11.39 -12.05 32.99
CA MET A 487 10.86 -11.55 31.72
C MET A 487 11.29 -10.09 31.56
N ASN A 488 12.41 -9.87 30.87
CA ASN A 488 12.97 -8.55 30.60
C ASN A 488 12.75 -8.15 29.13
N GLY A 489 12.58 -6.86 28.87
CA GLY A 489 12.56 -6.35 27.50
C GLY A 489 12.52 -4.83 27.37
N THR A 490 12.54 -4.37 26.13
CA THR A 490 12.53 -2.96 25.73
C THR A 490 11.29 -2.65 24.90
N ILE A 491 10.74 -1.46 25.10
CA ILE A 491 9.59 -0.93 24.37
C ILE A 491 9.96 0.47 23.89
N ILE A 492 9.59 0.81 22.66
CA ILE A 492 9.98 2.08 22.04
C ILE A 492 8.74 2.96 21.87
N VAL A 493 8.75 4.09 22.58
CA VAL A 493 7.76 5.16 22.44
C VAL A 493 8.37 6.22 21.55
N ASP A 494 7.93 6.31 20.30
CA ASP A 494 8.35 7.36 19.37
C ASP A 494 7.53 8.65 19.56
N ASN A 495 8.01 9.78 19.02
CA ASN A 495 7.38 11.09 19.18
C ASN A 495 5.94 11.21 18.63
N THR A 496 5.43 10.20 17.91
CA THR A 496 4.07 10.21 17.38
C THR A 496 3.06 9.61 18.37
N VAL A 497 3.50 8.90 19.42
CA VAL A 497 2.68 8.25 20.44
C VAL A 497 3.13 8.62 21.86
N GLY A 498 2.27 8.39 22.86
CA GLY A 498 2.63 8.58 24.26
C GLY A 498 1.46 8.97 25.17
N ASN A 499 0.36 9.48 24.62
CA ASN A 499 -0.84 9.78 25.41
C ASN A 499 -1.54 8.48 25.84
N ASP A 500 -2.20 8.51 27.00
CA ASP A 500 -2.91 7.38 27.62
C ASP A 500 -2.09 6.07 27.76
N THR A 501 -0.75 6.13 27.72
CA THR A 501 0.11 4.93 27.71
C THR A 501 -0.09 4.04 28.93
N LEU A 502 -0.52 2.79 28.69
CA LEU A 502 -0.82 1.79 29.71
C LEU A 502 0.05 0.54 29.51
N PHE A 503 0.70 0.11 30.59
CA PHE A 503 1.30 -1.22 30.71
C PHE A 503 0.30 -2.14 31.44
N LEU A 504 -0.07 -3.26 30.83
CA LEU A 504 -0.90 -4.32 31.43
C LEU A 504 -0.06 -5.59 31.59
N VAL A 505 0.01 -6.12 32.80
CA VAL A 505 0.62 -7.41 33.14
C VAL A 505 -0.46 -8.38 33.59
N THR A 506 -0.41 -9.63 33.13
CA THR A 506 -1.25 -10.73 33.64
C THR A 506 -0.39 -11.94 34.01
N TRP A 507 -0.94 -12.84 34.82
CA TRP A 507 -0.23 -14.03 35.31
C TRP A 507 -1.16 -15.22 35.59
N THR A 508 -0.61 -16.44 35.67
CA THR A 508 -1.43 -17.65 35.90
C THR A 508 -1.56 -18.06 37.36
N GLU A 509 -0.56 -17.75 38.21
CA GLU A 509 -0.46 -18.21 39.60
C GLU A 509 -0.36 -17.04 40.60
N GLN A 510 0.86 -16.64 40.99
CA GLN A 510 1.11 -15.63 42.03
C GLN A 510 1.54 -14.29 41.43
N GLN A 511 1.12 -13.19 42.06
CA GLN A 511 1.46 -11.84 41.63
C GLN A 511 2.98 -11.67 41.42
N PRO A 512 3.44 -11.30 40.21
CA PRO A 512 4.86 -11.05 39.94
C PRO A 512 5.35 -9.75 40.59
N GLN A 513 6.67 -9.65 40.76
CA GLN A 513 7.32 -8.35 40.92
C GLN A 513 7.41 -7.70 39.54
N MET A 514 7.06 -6.40 39.46
CA MET A 514 6.88 -5.69 38.19
C MET A 514 7.60 -4.34 38.26
N PHE A 515 8.56 -4.13 37.37
CA PHE A 515 9.31 -2.88 37.27
C PHE A 515 9.27 -2.38 35.82
N VAL A 516 9.00 -1.09 35.65
CA VAL A 516 9.11 -0.37 34.38
C VAL A 516 10.00 0.84 34.59
N SER A 517 10.95 1.12 33.71
CA SER A 517 11.75 2.36 33.77
C SER A 517 11.65 3.16 32.47
N ASP A 518 11.54 4.48 32.62
CA ASP A 518 11.39 5.41 31.50
C ASP A 518 12.75 5.86 30.90
N PRO A 519 12.76 6.56 29.74
CA PRO A 519 13.99 7.04 29.07
C PRO A 519 14.75 8.15 29.85
N SER A 520 14.46 8.38 31.13
CA SER A 520 15.27 9.18 32.05
C SER A 520 15.88 8.36 33.20
N GLY A 521 15.63 7.04 33.24
CA GLY A 521 16.09 6.15 34.30
C GLY A 521 15.22 6.15 35.56
N LYS A 522 14.03 6.77 35.51
CA LYS A 522 13.05 6.71 36.60
C LYS A 522 12.27 5.40 36.51
N THR A 523 12.28 4.62 37.59
CA THR A 523 11.51 3.37 37.73
C THR A 523 10.12 3.61 38.32
N TYR A 524 9.19 2.73 37.95
CA TYR A 524 7.79 2.66 38.37
C TYR A 524 7.51 1.20 38.79
N ASP A 525 7.05 1.03 40.02
CA ASP A 525 6.65 -0.23 40.66
C ASP A 525 5.20 -0.18 41.20
N ASN A 526 4.57 0.99 41.14
CA ASN A 526 3.28 1.32 41.74
C ASN A 526 2.06 0.90 40.89
N PHE A 527 2.02 -0.37 40.47
CA PHE A 527 0.94 -0.93 39.66
C PHE A 527 -0.40 -1.01 40.42
N SER A 528 -1.50 -0.72 39.73
CA SER A 528 -2.87 -1.02 40.19
C SER A 528 -3.15 -2.50 40.03
N VAL A 529 -3.14 -3.24 41.14
CA VAL A 529 -3.29 -4.71 41.18
C VAL A 529 -4.75 -5.12 41.34
N ASP A 530 -5.19 -6.07 40.51
CA ASP A 530 -6.43 -6.85 40.67
C ASP A 530 -6.07 -8.33 40.83
N ALA A 531 -5.84 -8.73 42.09
CA ALA A 531 -5.39 -10.07 42.43
C ALA A 531 -6.45 -11.16 42.17
N ASN A 532 -7.73 -10.80 42.13
CA ASN A 532 -8.82 -11.77 41.87
C ASN A 532 -8.80 -12.24 40.41
N PHE A 533 -8.53 -11.33 39.49
CA PHE A 533 -8.44 -11.60 38.05
C PHE A 533 -7.00 -11.62 37.52
N LYS A 534 -6.04 -11.91 38.41
CA LYS A 534 -4.61 -12.13 38.13
C LYS A 534 -3.99 -11.12 37.15
N MET A 535 -4.29 -9.84 37.34
CA MET A 535 -3.85 -8.76 36.45
C MET A 535 -3.43 -7.52 37.22
N ALA A 536 -2.52 -6.74 36.66
CA ALA A 536 -2.12 -5.45 37.20
C ALA A 536 -1.79 -4.47 36.08
N TYR A 537 -2.03 -3.18 36.30
CA TYR A 537 -1.79 -2.17 35.27
C TYR A 537 -1.11 -0.91 35.80
N LEU A 538 -0.28 -0.29 34.97
CA LEU A 538 0.40 0.98 35.24
C LEU A 538 0.02 1.96 34.13
N GLN A 539 -0.72 3.01 34.52
CA GLN A 539 -1.05 4.14 33.65
C GLN A 539 0.05 5.19 33.77
N ILE A 540 0.73 5.52 32.67
CA ILE A 540 1.68 6.62 32.64
C ILE A 540 0.90 7.95 32.63
N PRO A 541 1.21 8.92 33.52
CA PRO A 541 0.50 10.18 33.59
C PRO A 541 0.98 11.19 32.54
N ASN A 542 0.04 11.87 31.89
CA ASN A 542 0.28 12.77 30.74
C ASN A 542 0.85 12.01 29.53
N THR A 543 1.47 12.72 28.59
CA THR A 543 2.22 12.11 27.49
C THR A 543 3.47 11.42 28.03
N ALA A 544 3.59 10.11 27.78
CA ALA A 544 4.80 9.35 28.05
C ALA A 544 6.00 9.94 27.27
N LYS A 545 7.17 9.97 27.90
CA LYS A 545 8.42 10.45 27.28
C LYS A 545 8.83 9.56 26.11
N ASP A 546 9.29 10.17 25.02
CA ASP A 546 9.86 9.48 23.87
C ASP A 546 11.23 8.83 24.18
N GLY A 547 11.50 7.70 23.52
CA GLY A 547 12.70 6.89 23.67
C GLY A 547 12.41 5.45 24.10
N ILE A 548 13.48 4.77 24.58
CA ILE A 548 13.45 3.37 24.99
C ILE A 548 13.02 3.27 26.46
N TRP A 549 11.87 2.64 26.69
CA TRP A 549 11.41 2.18 27.99
C TRP A 549 11.90 0.74 28.22
N THR A 550 12.17 0.38 29.47
CA THR A 550 12.56 -0.99 29.87
C THR A 550 11.53 -1.57 30.82
N TYR A 551 11.23 -2.86 30.69
CA TYR A 551 10.43 -3.60 31.67
C TYR A 551 11.19 -4.82 32.18
N SER A 552 10.91 -5.17 33.43
CA SER A 552 11.49 -6.30 34.14
C SER A 552 10.43 -6.91 35.05
N LEU A 553 9.96 -8.12 34.73
CA LEU A 553 9.01 -8.88 35.52
C LEU A 553 9.69 -10.16 36.04
N THR A 554 9.46 -10.55 37.29
CA THR A 554 9.99 -11.80 37.87
C THR A 554 8.98 -12.45 38.81
N SER A 555 8.99 -13.79 38.88
CA SER A 555 8.14 -14.54 39.81
C SER A 555 8.63 -15.98 40.04
N SER A 556 7.89 -16.72 40.86
CA SER A 556 7.94 -18.19 40.88
C SER A 556 7.44 -18.77 39.56
N ALA A 557 7.76 -20.04 39.28
CA ALA A 557 7.48 -20.67 37.99
C ALA A 557 5.99 -20.62 37.59
N GLN A 558 5.67 -19.91 36.51
CA GLN A 558 4.32 -19.68 35.99
C GLN A 558 4.38 -18.97 34.62
N THR A 559 3.24 -18.76 33.96
CA THR A 559 3.17 -17.88 32.78
C THR A 559 2.86 -16.44 33.19
N LEU A 560 3.64 -15.50 32.65
CA LEU A 560 3.38 -14.06 32.70
C LEU A 560 3.14 -13.54 31.27
N THR A 561 2.33 -12.50 31.12
CA THR A 561 2.27 -11.73 29.88
C THR A 561 2.30 -10.23 30.13
N LEU A 562 2.76 -9.49 29.10
CA LEU A 562 2.79 -8.04 29.06
C LEU A 562 2.13 -7.57 27.75
N THR A 563 1.22 -6.59 27.87
CA THR A 563 0.72 -5.81 26.74
C THR A 563 0.89 -4.33 27.04
N VAL A 564 1.36 -3.54 26.07
CA VAL A 564 1.52 -2.09 26.21
C VAL A 564 0.79 -1.37 25.08
N THR A 565 -0.09 -0.46 25.47
CA THR A 565 -0.93 0.34 24.57
C THR A 565 -0.70 1.82 24.79
N SER A 566 -0.89 2.63 23.74
CA SER A 566 -0.74 4.08 23.76
C SER A 566 -1.65 4.74 22.70
N ARG A 567 -1.82 6.06 22.74
CA ARG A 567 -2.45 6.87 21.69
C ARG A 567 -1.47 7.88 21.12
N ALA A 568 -1.87 8.53 20.02
CA ALA A 568 -1.07 9.57 19.39
C ALA A 568 -0.73 10.71 20.37
N ALA A 569 0.54 11.14 20.40
CA ALA A 569 1.03 12.22 21.25
C ALA A 569 0.43 13.58 20.88
N ASN A 570 0.09 13.78 19.59
CA ASN A 570 -0.44 15.02 19.05
C ASN A 570 -1.67 14.72 18.17
N PRO A 571 -2.84 15.35 18.41
CA PRO A 571 -4.06 15.06 17.63
C PRO A 571 -3.98 15.47 16.14
N ASN A 572 -2.99 16.27 15.76
CA ASN A 572 -2.77 16.75 14.39
C ASN A 572 -1.68 15.98 13.62
N VAL A 573 -0.97 15.05 14.27
CA VAL A 573 0.08 14.24 13.63
C VAL A 573 -0.40 12.79 13.59
N PRO A 574 -0.56 12.16 12.42
CA PRO A 574 -0.91 10.75 12.36
C PRO A 574 0.21 9.92 13.00
N PRO A 575 -0.10 8.97 13.89
CA PRO A 575 0.89 8.06 14.44
C PRO A 575 1.37 7.06 13.39
N ILE A 576 2.53 6.47 13.62
CA ILE A 576 2.95 5.27 12.87
C ILE A 576 1.98 4.13 13.23
N THR A 577 1.48 3.42 12.23
CA THR A 577 0.54 2.29 12.36
C THR A 577 1.06 1.06 11.63
N VAL A 578 0.65 -0.12 12.11
CA VAL A 578 0.74 -1.38 11.39
C VAL A 578 -0.68 -1.93 11.30
N ASP A 579 -1.14 -2.20 10.08
CA ASP A 579 -2.30 -3.05 9.83
C ASP A 579 -1.80 -4.35 9.17
N SER A 580 -2.49 -5.47 9.36
CA SER A 580 -2.07 -6.75 8.77
C SER A 580 -3.27 -7.62 8.44
N LYS A 581 -3.10 -8.58 7.53
CA LYS A 581 -4.12 -9.56 7.14
C LYS A 581 -3.53 -10.78 6.43
N MET A 582 -4.35 -11.80 6.25
CA MET A 582 -4.15 -12.83 5.21
C MET A 582 -4.73 -12.36 3.86
N ASN A 583 -4.33 -12.99 2.76
CA ASN A 583 -5.02 -12.83 1.48
C ASN A 583 -6.44 -13.43 1.45
N LYS A 584 -6.71 -14.49 2.24
CA LYS A 584 -7.97 -15.25 2.26
C LYS A 584 -8.29 -15.72 3.69
N ASP A 585 -9.57 -15.83 4.04
CA ASP A 585 -10.02 -16.34 5.36
C ASP A 585 -9.99 -17.87 5.49
N THR A 586 -9.99 -18.58 4.36
CA THR A 586 -10.06 -20.04 4.34
C THR A 586 -9.14 -20.62 3.28
N ASN A 587 -8.56 -21.78 3.59
CA ASN A 587 -7.66 -22.51 2.72
C ASN A 587 -8.03 -24.00 2.62
N THR A 588 -7.83 -24.55 1.43
CA THR A 588 -7.83 -26.00 1.18
C THR A 588 -6.43 -26.39 0.72
N PHE A 589 -5.77 -27.28 1.46
CA PHE A 589 -4.47 -27.82 1.07
C PHE A 589 -4.58 -28.53 -0.30
N PRO A 590 -3.65 -28.32 -1.26
CA PRO A 590 -2.35 -27.64 -1.14
C PRO A 590 -2.31 -26.24 -1.80
N ASN A 591 -3.23 -25.32 -1.48
CA ASN A 591 -3.09 -23.92 -1.93
C ASN A 591 -2.21 -23.11 -0.96
N PRO A 592 -1.39 -22.15 -1.44
CA PRO A 592 -0.62 -21.25 -0.60
C PRO A 592 -1.51 -20.17 0.03
N MET A 593 -1.03 -19.60 1.14
CA MET A 593 -1.59 -18.40 1.76
C MET A 593 -0.53 -17.29 1.70
N VAL A 594 -0.96 -16.03 1.69
CA VAL A 594 -0.06 -14.87 1.76
C VAL A 594 -0.38 -14.06 3.01
N VAL A 595 0.65 -13.67 3.74
CA VAL A 595 0.60 -12.70 4.83
C VAL A 595 0.93 -11.31 4.25
N TYR A 596 0.13 -10.31 4.60
CA TYR A 596 0.39 -8.90 4.30
C TYR A 596 0.47 -8.08 5.60
N ALA A 597 1.42 -7.14 5.66
CA ALA A 597 1.58 -6.17 6.74
C ALA A 597 1.88 -4.78 6.17
N GLU A 598 0.95 -3.85 6.33
CA GLU A 598 1.07 -2.47 5.89
C GLU A 598 1.63 -1.60 7.01
N VAL A 599 2.80 -0.97 6.80
CA VAL A 599 3.47 -0.09 7.76
C VAL A 599 3.50 1.34 7.22
N ARG A 600 2.68 2.23 7.80
CA ARG A 600 2.53 3.62 7.34
C ARG A 600 2.53 4.63 8.49
N GLN A 601 2.71 5.91 8.16
CA GLN A 601 2.38 7.04 9.01
C GLN A 601 1.39 7.96 8.26
N GLY A 602 0.09 7.76 8.48
CA GLY A 602 -0.94 8.34 7.62
C GLY A 602 -0.83 7.77 6.20
N SER A 603 -0.78 8.63 5.18
CA SER A 603 -0.63 8.23 3.78
C SER A 603 0.82 7.88 3.37
N LEU A 604 1.82 8.03 4.25
CA LEU A 604 3.23 7.81 3.92
C LEU A 604 3.71 6.40 4.32
N PRO A 605 4.30 5.61 3.41
CA PRO A 605 4.93 4.33 3.75
C PRO A 605 6.20 4.43 4.60
N ILE A 606 6.43 3.38 5.38
CA ILE A 606 7.64 3.17 6.17
C ILE A 606 8.41 1.97 5.59
N THR A 607 9.53 2.24 4.94
CA THR A 607 10.33 1.22 4.23
C THR A 607 11.57 0.85 5.04
N GLY A 608 12.11 -0.35 4.84
CA GLY A 608 13.29 -0.84 5.57
C GLY A 608 13.08 -1.05 7.07
N ALA A 609 11.84 -1.29 7.51
CA ALA A 609 11.51 -1.77 8.85
C ALA A 609 11.79 -3.28 8.96
N THR A 610 11.98 -3.79 10.17
CA THR A 610 12.03 -5.24 10.43
C THR A 610 10.65 -5.71 10.83
N VAL A 611 9.98 -6.47 9.96
CA VAL A 611 8.60 -6.91 10.15
C VAL A 611 8.54 -8.43 10.26
N THR A 612 7.96 -8.93 11.35
CA THR A 612 7.83 -10.37 11.61
C THR A 612 6.38 -10.75 11.86
N ALA A 613 5.91 -11.78 11.16
CA ALA A 613 4.64 -12.45 11.43
C ALA A 613 4.85 -13.66 12.32
N LEU A 614 3.97 -13.82 13.30
CA LEU A 614 3.82 -15.01 14.14
C LEU A 614 2.46 -15.62 13.83
N ILE A 615 2.46 -16.89 13.43
CA ILE A 615 1.26 -17.67 13.15
C ILE A 615 1.15 -18.78 14.20
N GLU A 616 0.05 -18.83 14.95
CA GLU A 616 -0.24 -19.88 15.96
C GLU A 616 -1.38 -20.77 15.45
N SER A 617 -1.15 -22.09 15.35
CA SER A 617 -2.21 -23.06 15.05
C SER A 617 -3.04 -23.42 16.29
N ALA A 618 -4.23 -23.99 16.08
CA ALA A 618 -5.16 -24.36 17.15
C ALA A 618 -4.61 -25.31 18.23
N ASP A 619 -3.48 -25.99 17.98
CA ASP A 619 -2.74 -26.83 18.95
C ASP A 619 -1.66 -26.07 19.75
N GLY A 620 -1.51 -24.75 19.53
CA GLY A 620 -0.47 -23.92 20.14
C GLY A 620 0.87 -23.93 19.41
N THR A 621 1.02 -24.64 18.29
CA THR A 621 2.28 -24.63 17.52
C THR A 621 2.46 -23.28 16.81
N THR A 622 3.58 -22.61 17.08
CA THR A 622 3.92 -21.33 16.42
C THR A 622 4.88 -21.50 15.24
N VAL A 623 4.72 -20.64 14.24
CA VAL A 623 5.68 -20.41 13.14
C VAL A 623 5.95 -18.91 13.02
N THR A 624 7.23 -18.53 12.91
CA THR A 624 7.63 -17.12 12.70
C THR A 624 8.15 -16.95 11.28
N LEU A 625 7.70 -15.88 10.61
CA LEU A 625 8.14 -15.47 9.27
C LEU A 625 8.68 -14.04 9.34
N GLU A 626 9.79 -13.75 8.66
CA GLU A 626 10.20 -12.39 8.32
C GLU A 626 9.50 -11.99 7.03
N LEU A 627 8.76 -10.87 7.05
CA LEU A 627 8.04 -10.32 5.89
C LEU A 627 8.91 -9.28 5.18
N LEU A 628 8.82 -9.20 3.86
CA LEU A 628 9.72 -8.39 3.02
C LEU A 628 8.96 -7.36 2.18
N ASP A 629 9.56 -6.18 2.06
CA ASP A 629 9.19 -5.05 1.19
C ASP A 629 10.34 -4.92 0.16
N ASN A 630 10.32 -5.78 -0.87
CA ASN A 630 11.45 -6.03 -1.77
C ASN A 630 11.09 -6.12 -3.27
N GLY A 631 9.80 -6.23 -3.62
CA GLY A 631 9.26 -6.39 -4.97
C GLY A 631 9.37 -7.81 -5.56
N ALA A 632 9.50 -8.85 -4.74
CA ALA A 632 9.68 -10.24 -5.18
C ALA A 632 8.98 -11.27 -4.27
N GLY A 633 8.79 -12.49 -4.79
CA GLY A 633 8.12 -13.56 -4.04
C GLY A 633 6.62 -13.29 -3.94
N ALA A 634 6.10 -13.22 -2.71
CA ALA A 634 4.74 -12.75 -2.48
C ALA A 634 4.58 -11.24 -2.75
N ASP A 635 5.69 -10.49 -2.74
CA ASP A 635 5.64 -9.04 -2.70
C ASP A 635 5.45 -8.40 -4.07
N ALA A 636 4.45 -7.53 -4.15
CA ALA A 636 4.04 -6.92 -5.41
C ALA A 636 4.86 -5.68 -5.77
N TYR A 637 5.33 -4.90 -4.78
CA TYR A 637 5.93 -3.58 -4.99
C TYR A 637 7.03 -3.26 -3.98
N LYS A 638 8.18 -2.83 -4.50
CA LYS A 638 9.35 -2.51 -3.69
C LYS A 638 9.28 -1.10 -3.11
N ASN A 639 9.59 -0.95 -1.82
CA ASN A 639 9.56 0.29 -1.05
C ASN A 639 8.17 0.98 -1.01
N ASP A 640 7.08 0.22 -1.07
CA ASP A 640 5.70 0.76 -1.02
C ASP A 640 5.10 0.76 0.41
N GLY A 641 5.83 0.19 1.38
CA GLY A 641 5.44 0.07 2.80
C GLY A 641 4.58 -1.15 3.14
N VAL A 642 4.31 -2.03 2.18
CA VAL A 642 3.70 -3.33 2.39
C VAL A 642 4.82 -4.37 2.50
N TYR A 643 4.75 -5.19 3.54
CA TYR A 643 5.67 -6.29 3.78
C TYR A 643 4.88 -7.58 3.67
N SER A 644 5.34 -8.52 2.86
CA SER A 644 4.59 -9.73 2.58
C SER A 644 5.44 -11.00 2.57
N ARG A 645 4.76 -12.16 2.63
CA ARG A 645 5.38 -13.49 2.44
C ARG A 645 4.36 -14.59 2.19
N TYR A 646 4.76 -15.63 1.45
CA TYR A 646 4.02 -16.88 1.37
C TYR A 646 4.08 -17.69 2.68
N PHE A 647 3.02 -18.42 2.98
CA PHE A 647 2.94 -19.41 4.05
C PHE A 647 2.50 -20.77 3.49
N THR A 648 3.38 -21.77 3.61
CA THR A 648 3.15 -23.18 3.19
C THR A 648 3.24 -24.18 4.34
N ALA A 649 3.79 -23.77 5.50
CA ALA A 649 4.17 -24.65 6.61
C ALA A 649 3.00 -25.10 7.51
N TYR A 650 1.90 -25.56 6.90
CA TYR A 650 0.73 -26.09 7.59
C TYR A 650 1.05 -27.42 8.28
N LYS A 651 0.57 -27.59 9.53
CA LYS A 651 0.80 -28.81 10.33
C LYS A 651 -0.48 -29.53 10.71
N THR A 652 -1.56 -28.78 10.98
CA THR A 652 -2.83 -29.31 11.48
C THR A 652 -4.03 -28.69 10.76
N ASN A 653 -5.10 -29.45 10.61
CA ASN A 653 -6.39 -28.93 10.14
C ASN A 653 -7.05 -28.13 11.28
N GLY A 654 -7.58 -26.93 10.98
CA GLY A 654 -8.24 -26.11 11.99
C GLY A 654 -7.99 -24.62 11.83
N ARG A 655 -8.16 -23.89 12.95
CA ARG A 655 -7.96 -22.44 13.05
C ARG A 655 -6.48 -22.10 13.20
N TYR A 656 -6.07 -20.99 12.60
CA TYR A 656 -4.76 -20.36 12.76
C TYR A 656 -4.99 -18.87 13.05
N SER A 657 -4.24 -18.28 13.98
CA SER A 657 -4.23 -16.83 14.21
C SER A 657 -2.98 -16.18 13.61
N LEU A 658 -3.09 -14.93 13.16
CA LEU A 658 -1.96 -14.12 12.66
C LEU A 658 -1.72 -12.92 13.57
N LYS A 659 -0.48 -12.75 14.01
CA LYS A 659 0.04 -11.58 14.72
C LYS A 659 1.26 -11.03 14.00
N VAL A 660 1.37 -9.71 13.85
CA VAL A 660 2.51 -9.05 13.22
C VAL A 660 3.14 -8.05 14.18
N ARG A 661 4.47 -7.98 14.19
CA ARG A 661 5.27 -7.01 14.94
C ARG A 661 6.23 -6.31 13.98
N ALA A 662 6.25 -4.98 14.00
CA ALA A 662 7.17 -4.15 13.22
C ALA A 662 8.07 -3.33 14.14
N LEU A 663 9.36 -3.35 13.85
CA LEU A 663 10.41 -2.62 14.56
C LEU A 663 11.21 -1.75 13.59
N GLN A 664 11.88 -0.72 14.11
CA GLN A 664 12.90 -0.03 13.32
C GLN A 664 14.08 -0.98 13.00
N GLY A 665 14.34 -1.20 11.71
CA GLY A 665 15.54 -1.82 11.18
C GLY A 665 16.65 -0.79 10.88
N ALA A 666 17.85 -1.26 10.52
CA ALA A 666 19.02 -0.40 10.35
C ALA A 666 18.87 0.68 9.25
N ASN A 667 17.98 0.47 8.27
CA ASN A 667 17.78 1.35 7.11
C ASN A 667 16.38 1.99 7.08
N THR A 668 15.62 2.00 8.20
CA THR A 668 14.22 2.42 8.16
C THR A 668 14.03 3.91 7.84
N GLN A 669 13.22 4.21 6.82
CA GLN A 669 12.92 5.57 6.38
C GLN A 669 11.43 5.76 6.07
N ARG A 670 11.00 7.03 6.00
CA ARG A 670 9.74 7.41 5.35
C ARG A 670 10.03 7.65 3.87
N SER A 671 9.49 6.82 2.99
CA SER A 671 9.54 7.07 1.55
C SER A 671 8.35 7.93 1.11
N ARG A 672 8.46 8.54 -0.08
CA ARG A 672 7.25 8.85 -0.86
C ARG A 672 6.70 7.51 -1.38
N PRO A 673 5.37 7.34 -1.51
CA PRO A 673 4.83 6.16 -2.19
C PRO A 673 5.47 5.99 -3.57
N GLN A 674 5.93 4.78 -3.90
CA GLN A 674 6.09 4.40 -5.30
C GLN A 674 4.69 4.25 -5.87
N VAL A 675 4.37 5.00 -6.92
CA VAL A 675 2.98 5.24 -7.33
C VAL A 675 2.57 4.22 -8.39
N ASN A 676 1.56 3.41 -8.05
CA ASN A 676 0.60 2.90 -9.02
C ASN A 676 -0.58 3.88 -8.99
N GLY A 677 -0.90 4.48 -10.13
CA GLY A 677 -1.95 5.50 -10.24
C GLY A 677 -1.68 6.52 -11.33
N ALA A 678 -2.78 7.13 -11.81
CA ALA A 678 -2.90 7.94 -13.02
C ALA A 678 -1.68 8.81 -13.38
N LEU A 679 -1.23 8.71 -14.63
CA LEU A 679 0.00 9.37 -15.11
C LEU A 679 -0.04 10.90 -14.94
N TYR A 680 1.04 11.43 -14.37
CA TYR A 680 1.28 12.87 -14.18
C TYR A 680 1.82 13.53 -15.46
N ILE A 681 1.17 14.63 -15.88
CA ILE A 681 1.62 15.52 -16.96
C ILE A 681 2.58 16.56 -16.37
N PRO A 682 3.78 16.78 -16.95
CA PRO A 682 4.80 17.67 -16.35
C PRO A 682 4.37 19.14 -16.26
N GLY A 683 3.94 19.54 -15.06
CA GLY A 683 3.42 20.87 -14.73
C GLY A 683 3.67 21.26 -13.27
N TRP A 684 4.90 21.68 -12.98
CA TRP A 684 5.45 22.07 -11.66
C TRP A 684 5.66 20.94 -10.64
N VAL A 685 6.91 20.83 -10.18
CA VAL A 685 7.33 20.01 -9.03
C VAL A 685 7.79 20.95 -7.92
N GLU A 686 7.38 20.68 -6.67
CA GLU A 686 7.85 21.42 -5.49
C GLU A 686 8.78 20.52 -4.67
N ASN A 687 10.09 20.76 -4.83
CA ASN A 687 11.25 20.20 -4.12
C ASN A 687 11.19 18.71 -3.71
N ASP A 688 12.00 17.90 -4.37
CA ASP A 688 12.18 16.49 -4.05
C ASP A 688 12.96 16.24 -2.74
N GLU A 689 12.76 15.02 -2.20
CA GLU A 689 13.31 14.46 -0.97
C GLU A 689 12.82 15.03 0.37
N ILE A 690 12.06 14.21 1.12
CA ILE A 690 11.98 14.28 2.58
C ILE A 690 12.68 13.04 3.14
N GLN A 691 14.01 13.02 3.10
CA GLN A 691 14.82 12.04 3.84
C GLN A 691 14.86 12.41 5.33
N ALA A 692 13.74 12.21 6.02
CA ALA A 692 13.63 12.48 7.45
C ALA A 692 14.13 11.28 8.26
N ASN A 693 15.36 11.38 8.81
CA ASN A 693 15.90 10.45 9.80
C ASN A 693 14.84 10.10 10.86
N MET A 694 14.42 8.85 10.89
CA MET A 694 13.29 8.39 11.68
C MET A 694 13.76 8.00 13.09
N GLN A 695 13.06 8.48 14.12
CA GLN A 695 13.24 7.94 15.47
C GLN A 695 12.72 6.50 15.52
N SER A 696 13.33 5.68 16.37
CA SER A 696 12.97 4.27 16.55
C SER A 696 11.53 4.10 17.01
N PHE A 697 10.87 3.04 16.57
CA PHE A 697 9.50 2.68 16.95
C PHE A 697 9.35 1.15 17.15
N SER A 698 8.28 0.78 17.86
CA SER A 698 7.75 -0.59 17.94
C SER A 698 6.23 -0.56 17.76
N ARG A 699 5.67 -1.51 17.02
CA ARG A 699 4.22 -1.68 16.80
C ARG A 699 3.86 -3.15 16.70
N THR A 700 2.68 -3.50 17.21
CA THR A 700 2.11 -4.85 17.09
C THR A 700 0.66 -4.77 16.61
N ALA A 701 0.25 -5.70 15.76
CA ALA A 701 -1.09 -5.82 15.19
C ALA A 701 -1.52 -7.29 15.11
N LEU A 702 -2.83 -7.55 15.01
CA LEU A 702 -3.35 -8.83 14.54
C LEU A 702 -3.78 -8.74 13.07
N GLY A 703 -3.64 -9.86 12.37
CA GLY A 703 -4.15 -10.06 11.01
C GLY A 703 -5.37 -10.96 10.94
N GLY A 704 -6.07 -11.14 12.07
CA GLY A 704 -7.26 -11.99 12.20
C GLY A 704 -6.94 -13.47 12.38
N SER A 705 -7.84 -14.32 11.93
CA SER A 705 -7.70 -15.78 11.99
C SER A 705 -8.30 -16.46 10.77
N PHE A 706 -7.62 -17.48 10.25
CA PHE A 706 -8.01 -18.24 9.07
C PHE A 706 -8.18 -19.73 9.36
N ILE A 707 -8.91 -20.46 8.52
CA ILE A 707 -9.09 -21.91 8.62
C ILE A 707 -8.32 -22.63 7.50
N VAL A 708 -7.55 -23.66 7.85
CA VAL A 708 -6.92 -24.58 6.88
C VAL A 708 -7.58 -25.96 6.97
N SER A 709 -7.80 -26.56 5.80
CA SER A 709 -8.50 -27.85 5.65
C SER A 709 -7.84 -28.77 4.63
N ASN A 710 -8.19 -30.05 4.69
CA ASN A 710 -7.72 -31.13 3.80
C ASN A 710 -6.22 -31.47 3.88
N ILE A 711 -5.54 -31.13 4.99
CA ILE A 711 -4.18 -31.61 5.28
C ILE A 711 -4.24 -33.11 5.61
N THR A 712 -3.39 -33.92 4.97
CA THR A 712 -3.31 -35.37 5.15
C THR A 712 -2.48 -35.75 6.38
N SER A 713 -2.92 -36.79 7.10
CA SER A 713 -2.21 -37.30 8.28
C SER A 713 -1.02 -38.18 7.89
N GLY A 714 0.21 -37.68 8.06
CA GLY A 714 1.44 -38.43 7.80
C GLY A 714 2.59 -37.52 7.38
N CYS A 715 3.54 -38.07 6.63
CA CYS A 715 4.48 -37.24 5.88
C CYS A 715 3.72 -36.55 4.74
N ILE A 716 3.62 -35.23 4.81
CA ILE A 716 3.11 -34.42 3.69
C ILE A 716 4.12 -34.54 2.54
N ALA A 717 3.63 -34.89 1.35
CA ALA A 717 4.45 -34.90 0.14
C ALA A 717 4.65 -33.46 -0.34
N ASP A 718 5.81 -33.18 -0.92
CA ASP A 718 6.07 -31.90 -1.59
C ASP A 718 5.12 -31.70 -2.78
N VAL A 719 4.55 -30.51 -2.85
CA VAL A 719 3.44 -30.07 -3.72
C VAL A 719 3.48 -28.56 -4.01
N PHE A 720 4.46 -27.83 -3.50
CA PHE A 720 4.52 -26.37 -3.58
C PHE A 720 5.70 -25.94 -4.47
N PRO A 721 5.46 -25.52 -5.73
CA PRO A 721 6.55 -25.12 -6.61
C PRO A 721 7.22 -23.80 -6.17
N PRO A 722 8.43 -23.51 -6.67
CA PRO A 722 9.08 -22.21 -6.48
C PRO A 722 8.23 -21.06 -7.05
N ASN A 723 8.35 -19.84 -6.49
CA ASN A 723 7.55 -18.69 -6.93
C ASN A 723 7.93 -18.19 -8.34
N GLN A 724 7.02 -17.44 -8.96
CA GLN A 724 7.30 -16.70 -10.20
C GLN A 724 8.36 -15.62 -9.94
N ILE A 725 9.36 -15.51 -10.84
CA ILE A 725 10.36 -14.44 -10.81
C ILE A 725 9.79 -13.24 -11.59
N LEU A 726 9.66 -12.08 -10.94
CA LEU A 726 9.06 -10.87 -11.52
C LEU A 726 10.07 -9.73 -11.75
N ASP A 727 11.30 -9.89 -11.26
CA ASP A 727 12.38 -8.89 -11.26
C ASP A 727 13.57 -9.28 -12.15
N LEU A 728 13.39 -10.21 -13.11
CA LEU A 728 14.46 -10.60 -14.02
C LEU A 728 14.89 -9.43 -14.90
N GLU A 729 16.16 -9.07 -14.79
CA GLU A 729 16.86 -8.10 -15.63
C GLU A 729 17.93 -8.78 -16.47
N ALA A 730 18.19 -8.24 -17.67
CA ALA A 730 19.18 -8.78 -18.60
C ALA A 730 19.92 -7.64 -19.32
N ASN A 731 21.25 -7.62 -19.22
CA ASN A 731 22.11 -6.64 -19.86
C ASN A 731 23.14 -7.33 -20.76
N ILE A 732 23.60 -6.64 -21.81
CA ILE A 732 24.70 -7.12 -22.67
C ILE A 732 25.96 -6.33 -22.31
N GLU A 733 27.00 -7.04 -21.89
CA GLU A 733 28.32 -6.50 -21.54
C GLU A 733 29.35 -7.16 -22.45
N ASP A 734 29.94 -6.37 -23.35
CA ASP A 734 30.77 -6.82 -24.48
C ASP A 734 30.13 -7.95 -25.31
N ASP A 735 30.55 -9.20 -25.13
CA ASP A 735 30.02 -10.40 -25.80
C ASP A 735 29.33 -11.40 -24.84
N HIS A 736 29.06 -10.97 -23.61
CA HIS A 736 28.37 -11.72 -22.56
C HIS A 736 26.99 -11.13 -22.24
N ILE A 737 26.09 -11.97 -21.72
CA ILE A 737 24.80 -11.58 -21.17
C ILE A 737 24.89 -11.71 -19.65
N ASN A 738 24.61 -10.61 -18.95
CA ASN A 738 24.54 -10.52 -17.50
C ASN A 738 23.06 -10.52 -17.06
N LEU A 739 22.64 -11.57 -16.35
CA LEU A 739 21.30 -11.74 -15.79
C LEU A 739 21.31 -11.50 -14.28
N THR A 740 20.33 -10.76 -13.77
CA THR A 740 20.11 -10.67 -12.32
C THR A 740 18.63 -10.71 -11.95
N TRP A 741 18.29 -11.38 -10.85
CA TRP A 741 16.94 -11.55 -10.33
C TRP A 741 16.98 -11.87 -8.82
N THR A 742 15.82 -11.97 -8.16
CA THR A 742 15.70 -12.43 -6.78
C THR A 742 15.39 -13.94 -6.74
N ALA A 743 16.18 -14.70 -5.99
CA ALA A 743 16.07 -16.16 -5.89
C ALA A 743 14.68 -16.59 -5.36
N PRO A 744 13.96 -17.49 -6.06
CA PRO A 744 12.83 -18.21 -5.48
C PRO A 744 13.31 -19.38 -4.61
N GLY A 745 12.38 -19.92 -3.83
CA GLY A 745 12.62 -21.02 -2.90
C GLY A 745 12.51 -22.43 -3.50
N ASP A 746 12.31 -23.39 -2.59
CA ASP A 746 11.82 -24.73 -2.86
C ASP A 746 10.28 -24.61 -2.90
N ASP A 747 9.67 -24.36 -1.73
CA ASP A 747 8.29 -23.92 -1.53
C ASP A 747 8.16 -22.40 -1.75
N TYR A 748 7.62 -21.94 -2.88
CA TYR A 748 7.40 -20.51 -3.15
C TYR A 748 8.64 -19.63 -2.84
N ASP A 749 8.61 -18.79 -1.78
CA ASP A 749 9.69 -17.90 -1.33
C ASP A 749 10.51 -18.44 -0.13
N ASN A 750 10.39 -19.74 0.16
CA ASN A 750 11.01 -20.42 1.30
C ASN A 750 12.00 -21.51 0.86
N GLY A 751 13.13 -21.65 1.57
CA GLY A 751 14.15 -22.63 1.22
C GLY A 751 15.00 -22.21 0.03
N ARG A 752 15.23 -23.12 -0.92
CA ARG A 752 16.16 -22.96 -2.05
C ARG A 752 15.79 -23.90 -3.21
N ALA A 753 15.61 -23.33 -4.40
CA ALA A 753 15.38 -24.07 -5.64
C ALA A 753 16.52 -25.05 -5.95
N GLN A 754 16.22 -26.15 -6.64
CA GLN A 754 17.22 -27.15 -7.04
C GLN A 754 17.99 -26.73 -8.31
N LYS A 755 17.36 -26.01 -9.25
CA LYS A 755 17.96 -25.58 -10.52
C LYS A 755 17.14 -24.48 -11.22
N TYR A 756 17.78 -23.79 -12.16
CA TYR A 756 17.11 -22.91 -13.11
C TYR A 756 17.14 -23.46 -14.54
N ILE A 757 16.01 -23.31 -15.24
CA ILE A 757 15.86 -23.55 -16.67
C ILE A 757 15.77 -22.17 -17.33
N ILE A 758 16.86 -21.74 -17.97
CA ILE A 758 16.94 -20.42 -18.65
C ILE A 758 16.82 -20.62 -20.16
N ARG A 759 15.97 -19.83 -20.81
CA ARG A 759 15.70 -19.86 -22.26
C ARG A 759 15.88 -18.48 -22.88
N MET A 760 16.31 -18.43 -24.14
CA MET A 760 16.48 -17.18 -24.91
C MET A 760 15.90 -17.26 -26.32
N SER A 761 15.58 -16.10 -26.90
CA SER A 761 14.95 -15.96 -28.22
C SER A 761 15.17 -14.55 -28.81
N LYS A 762 15.03 -14.40 -30.14
CA LYS A 762 14.84 -13.08 -30.79
C LYS A 762 13.36 -12.65 -30.87
N ASP A 763 12.46 -13.58 -30.57
CA ASP A 763 11.00 -13.41 -30.54
C ASP A 763 10.51 -13.58 -29.09
N ILE A 764 9.88 -12.54 -28.55
CA ILE A 764 9.33 -12.50 -27.20
C ILE A 764 8.12 -13.42 -27.03
N ILE A 765 7.30 -13.57 -28.07
CA ILE A 765 6.09 -14.39 -28.05
C ILE A 765 6.46 -15.87 -27.96
N LYS A 766 7.51 -16.29 -28.67
CA LYS A 766 8.03 -17.66 -28.53
C LYS A 766 8.39 -18.02 -27.08
N LEU A 767 8.95 -17.11 -26.30
CA LEU A 767 9.28 -17.40 -24.89
C LEU A 767 8.04 -17.51 -23.99
N ARG A 768 6.97 -16.78 -24.30
CA ARG A 768 5.68 -16.88 -23.59
C ARG A 768 4.94 -18.17 -23.95
N GLU A 769 4.81 -18.47 -25.23
CA GLU A 769 3.89 -19.50 -25.75
C GLU A 769 4.56 -20.86 -26.02
N ASP A 770 5.87 -20.89 -26.24
CA ASP A 770 6.64 -22.08 -26.67
C ASP A 770 8.00 -22.18 -25.95
N PHE A 771 8.03 -21.82 -24.66
CA PHE A 771 9.22 -21.75 -23.81
C PHE A 771 10.12 -22.99 -23.88
N ASP A 772 9.52 -24.18 -23.79
CA ASP A 772 10.27 -25.44 -23.69
C ASP A 772 10.94 -25.85 -25.03
N ASN A 773 10.60 -25.20 -26.15
CA ASN A 773 11.28 -25.30 -27.45
C ASN A 773 12.08 -24.02 -27.83
N ALA A 774 12.18 -23.02 -26.95
CA ALA A 774 13.12 -21.90 -27.11
C ALA A 774 14.57 -22.33 -26.84
N LEU A 775 15.57 -21.52 -27.23
CA LEU A 775 16.98 -21.91 -27.13
C LEU A 775 17.41 -21.96 -25.65
N GLN A 776 17.84 -23.11 -25.17
CA GLN A 776 18.27 -23.30 -23.78
C GLN A 776 19.67 -22.74 -23.55
N VAL A 777 19.82 -21.98 -22.48
CA VAL A 777 21.12 -21.53 -21.95
C VAL A 777 21.71 -22.65 -21.08
N ASN A 778 23.02 -22.86 -21.17
CA ASN A 778 23.72 -23.82 -20.33
C ASN A 778 23.79 -23.29 -18.87
N THR A 779 23.04 -23.92 -17.96
CA THR A 779 22.97 -23.56 -16.54
C THR A 779 23.73 -24.52 -15.62
N THR A 780 24.64 -25.34 -16.17
CA THR A 780 25.33 -26.41 -15.41
C THR A 780 26.12 -25.89 -14.21
N ASP A 781 26.74 -24.71 -14.34
CA ASP A 781 27.54 -24.08 -13.27
C ASP A 781 26.72 -23.13 -12.37
N LEU A 782 25.42 -22.95 -12.64
CA LEU A 782 24.53 -22.06 -11.88
C LEU A 782 23.90 -22.81 -10.70
N ILE A 783 24.52 -22.68 -9.53
CA ILE A 783 24.00 -23.20 -8.26
C ILE A 783 23.03 -22.17 -7.66
N PRO A 784 21.74 -22.50 -7.44
CA PRO A 784 20.80 -21.55 -6.84
C PRO A 784 21.16 -21.13 -5.42
N SER A 785 20.96 -19.85 -5.13
CA SER A 785 21.09 -19.25 -3.80
C SER A 785 19.80 -19.43 -2.98
N ASP A 786 19.86 -19.20 -1.67
CA ASP A 786 18.66 -19.28 -0.81
C ASP A 786 17.64 -18.18 -1.17
N ALA A 787 16.35 -18.48 -0.98
CA ALA A 787 15.26 -17.61 -1.41
C ALA A 787 15.39 -16.17 -0.88
N ASN A 788 14.99 -15.19 -1.71
CA ASN A 788 15.06 -13.74 -1.44
C ASN A 788 16.47 -13.14 -1.46
N SER A 789 17.51 -13.92 -1.77
CA SER A 789 18.84 -13.39 -2.09
C SER A 789 18.91 -12.91 -3.56
N LYS A 790 19.85 -12.01 -3.87
CA LYS A 790 20.08 -11.56 -5.25
C LYS A 790 20.98 -12.55 -6.00
N GLU A 791 20.46 -13.09 -7.10
CA GLU A 791 21.20 -13.93 -8.03
C GLU A 791 21.89 -13.07 -9.10
N VAL A 792 23.04 -13.55 -9.60
CA VAL A 792 23.79 -12.97 -10.71
C VAL A 792 24.35 -14.11 -11.56
N PHE A 793 24.02 -14.15 -12.84
CA PHE A 793 24.53 -15.15 -13.78
C PHE A 793 25.01 -14.49 -15.07
N VAL A 794 26.31 -14.63 -15.34
CA VAL A 794 26.95 -14.09 -16.54
C VAL A 794 27.37 -15.26 -17.44
N PHE A 795 26.92 -15.25 -18.68
CA PHE A 795 27.25 -16.29 -19.66
C PHE A 795 27.47 -15.72 -21.05
N LYS A 796 28.17 -16.47 -21.90
CA LYS A 796 28.33 -16.17 -23.32
C LYS A 796 27.38 -17.07 -24.13
N PRO A 797 26.51 -16.53 -25.00
CA PRO A 797 25.52 -17.35 -25.70
C PRO A 797 26.15 -18.20 -26.80
N GLU A 798 26.09 -19.53 -26.64
CA GLU A 798 26.58 -20.47 -27.65
C GLU A 798 25.78 -20.39 -28.95
N ASN A 799 26.47 -20.45 -30.09
CA ASN A 799 25.90 -20.36 -31.45
C ASN A 799 25.09 -19.08 -31.77
N PHE A 800 25.31 -17.98 -31.02
CA PHE A 800 24.57 -16.73 -31.19
C PHE A 800 25.54 -15.55 -31.37
N THR A 801 25.59 -14.95 -32.57
CA THR A 801 26.29 -13.67 -32.76
C THR A 801 25.44 -12.53 -32.20
N ILE A 802 26.02 -11.79 -31.25
CA ILE A 802 25.48 -10.50 -30.82
C ILE A 802 26.01 -9.45 -31.81
N GLU A 803 25.12 -8.94 -32.65
CA GLU A 803 25.41 -7.92 -33.65
C GLU A 803 24.76 -6.59 -33.24
N ASN A 804 25.30 -5.46 -33.72
CA ASN A 804 24.80 -4.14 -33.34
C ASN A 804 23.31 -3.96 -33.72
N GLY A 805 22.47 -3.58 -32.76
CA GLY A 805 21.01 -3.53 -32.92
C GLY A 805 20.29 -4.86 -32.63
N THR A 806 21.00 -5.92 -32.23
CA THR A 806 20.37 -7.17 -31.77
C THR A 806 19.67 -6.94 -30.44
N THR A 807 18.40 -7.32 -30.39
CA THR A 807 17.64 -7.55 -29.14
C THR A 807 17.50 -9.06 -28.91
N ILE A 808 17.71 -9.48 -27.67
CA ILE A 808 17.55 -10.85 -27.19
C ILE A 808 16.58 -10.79 -26.00
N PHE A 809 15.57 -11.65 -26.02
CA PHE A 809 14.67 -11.86 -24.90
C PHE A 809 15.10 -13.11 -24.13
N LEU A 810 14.99 -13.09 -22.79
CA LEU A 810 15.34 -14.20 -21.91
C LEU A 810 14.27 -14.40 -20.84
N ALA A 811 14.01 -15.65 -20.47
CA ALA A 811 13.06 -16.01 -19.43
C ALA A 811 13.53 -17.26 -18.65
N ILE A 812 13.03 -17.42 -17.43
CA ILE A 812 13.44 -18.45 -16.47
C ILE A 812 12.23 -19.21 -15.93
N LYS A 813 12.39 -20.53 -15.72
CA LYS A 813 11.61 -21.29 -14.73
C LYS A 813 12.59 -21.82 -13.67
N ALA A 814 12.25 -21.70 -12.40
CA ALA A 814 12.93 -22.43 -11.33
C ALA A 814 12.29 -23.82 -11.15
N ALA A 815 13.03 -24.78 -10.58
CA ALA A 815 12.50 -26.09 -10.21
C ALA A 815 13.05 -26.55 -8.85
N ASP A 816 12.19 -27.17 -8.05
CA ASP A 816 12.48 -27.73 -6.73
C ASP A 816 13.16 -29.12 -6.78
N LYS A 817 13.32 -29.75 -5.61
CA LYS A 817 13.94 -31.07 -5.43
C LYS A 817 13.11 -32.24 -5.99
N VAL A 818 11.78 -32.11 -6.09
CA VAL A 818 10.89 -33.14 -6.68
C VAL A 818 10.61 -32.90 -8.17
N ASN A 819 11.04 -31.77 -8.71
CA ASN A 819 10.86 -31.27 -10.07
C ASN A 819 9.46 -30.72 -10.39
N LEU A 820 8.75 -30.10 -9.43
CA LEU A 820 7.76 -29.10 -9.84
C LEU A 820 8.50 -27.86 -10.36
N THR A 821 7.83 -27.06 -11.17
CA THR A 821 8.41 -25.87 -11.83
C THR A 821 7.61 -24.63 -11.46
N SER A 822 8.30 -23.51 -11.26
CA SER A 822 7.65 -22.21 -11.14
C SER A 822 6.81 -21.88 -12.38
N PRO A 823 5.86 -20.93 -12.28
CA PRO A 823 5.42 -20.16 -13.43
C PRO A 823 6.60 -19.53 -14.19
N LEU A 824 6.38 -19.15 -15.44
CA LEU A 824 7.38 -18.48 -16.26
C LEU A 824 7.72 -17.11 -15.66
N SER A 825 9.01 -16.75 -15.60
CA SER A 825 9.41 -15.40 -15.16
C SER A 825 8.83 -14.29 -16.06
N ASN A 826 8.89 -13.05 -15.59
CA ASN A 826 8.85 -11.92 -16.51
C ASN A 826 9.92 -12.10 -17.59
N ILE A 827 9.61 -11.69 -18.83
CA ILE A 827 10.55 -11.84 -19.95
C ILE A 827 11.47 -10.62 -19.97
N ALA A 828 12.74 -10.84 -19.69
CA ALA A 828 13.77 -9.80 -19.72
C ALA A 828 14.26 -9.55 -21.15
N ARG A 829 14.72 -8.32 -21.41
CA ARG A 829 15.18 -7.86 -22.73
C ARG A 829 16.59 -7.27 -22.62
N ALA A 830 17.54 -7.94 -23.26
CA ALA A 830 18.91 -7.49 -23.43
C ALA A 830 19.11 -6.98 -24.88
N SER A 831 19.58 -5.74 -25.06
CA SER A 831 19.79 -5.14 -26.39
C SER A 831 21.14 -4.45 -26.44
N GLN A 832 21.87 -4.60 -27.55
CA GLN A 832 23.16 -3.95 -27.75
C GLN A 832 23.08 -2.84 -28.81
N SER A 833 23.48 -1.63 -28.42
CA SER A 833 23.57 -0.46 -29.29
C SER A 833 24.93 0.21 -29.12
N ILE A 834 25.82 -0.02 -30.09
CA ILE A 834 27.01 0.81 -30.28
C ILE A 834 26.60 1.88 -31.30
N PRO A 835 26.56 3.18 -30.97
CA PRO A 835 26.29 4.21 -31.98
C PRO A 835 27.35 4.12 -33.08
N PRO A 836 27.01 4.38 -34.35
CA PRO A 836 28.02 4.42 -35.41
C PRO A 836 29.12 5.40 -34.98
N SER A 837 30.37 4.94 -35.05
CA SER A 837 31.52 5.82 -34.84
C SER A 837 31.37 7.05 -35.72
N GLU A 838 31.68 8.25 -35.18
CA GLU A 838 31.82 9.43 -36.03
C GLU A 838 32.88 9.11 -37.09
N ASP A 839 32.43 8.90 -38.33
CA ASP A 839 33.32 8.62 -39.44
C ASP A 839 34.27 9.81 -39.56
N SER A 840 35.57 9.55 -39.37
CA SER A 840 36.61 10.58 -39.40
C SER A 840 36.86 11.16 -40.81
N SER A 841 35.94 10.92 -41.75
CA SER A 841 35.77 11.65 -42.99
C SER A 841 35.21 13.07 -42.75
N SER A 842 35.92 13.86 -41.92
CA SER A 842 35.73 15.31 -41.94
C SER A 842 36.03 15.81 -43.37
N PRO A 843 35.11 16.53 -44.05
CA PRO A 843 35.35 17.05 -45.38
C PRO A 843 36.26 18.29 -45.31
N SER A 844 37.54 18.05 -44.99
CA SER A 844 38.66 19.00 -44.92
C SER A 844 38.27 20.40 -44.45
N GLY A 845 37.59 20.47 -43.29
CA GLY A 845 37.11 21.72 -42.71
C GLY A 845 38.26 22.68 -42.46
N VAL A 846 38.37 23.73 -43.29
CA VAL A 846 39.39 24.77 -43.15
C VAL A 846 39.23 25.40 -41.76
N SER A 847 40.21 25.19 -40.89
CA SER A 847 40.11 25.61 -39.49
C SER A 847 39.73 27.08 -39.40
N ILE A 848 38.80 27.40 -38.49
CA ILE A 848 38.42 28.79 -38.19
C ILE A 848 39.66 29.58 -37.74
N SER A 849 40.67 28.94 -37.11
CA SER A 849 41.96 29.59 -36.83
C SER A 849 42.73 29.96 -38.10
N THR A 850 42.67 29.18 -39.17
CA THR A 850 43.28 29.50 -40.47
C THR A 850 42.52 30.62 -41.20
N ILE A 851 41.19 30.66 -41.07
CA ILE A 851 40.37 31.76 -41.61
C ILE A 851 40.66 33.05 -40.84
N VAL A 852 40.73 33.01 -39.49
CA VAL A 852 41.10 34.16 -38.67
C VAL A 852 42.55 34.59 -38.93
N LEU A 853 43.51 33.68 -39.05
CA LEU A 853 44.90 34.01 -39.39
C LEU A 853 45.07 34.59 -40.79
N SER A 854 44.31 34.13 -41.79
CA SER A 854 44.35 34.71 -43.15
C SER A 854 43.63 36.06 -43.23
N VAL A 855 42.53 36.27 -42.49
CA VAL A 855 41.88 37.59 -42.37
C VAL A 855 42.76 38.58 -41.59
N VAL A 856 43.33 38.19 -40.45
CA VAL A 856 44.28 39.03 -39.69
C VAL A 856 45.55 39.30 -40.52
N GLY A 857 46.07 38.29 -41.21
CA GLY A 857 47.19 38.45 -42.14
C GLY A 857 46.88 39.41 -43.29
N ALA A 858 45.69 39.34 -43.86
CA ALA A 858 45.25 40.27 -44.91
C ALA A 858 45.04 41.69 -44.38
N VAL A 859 44.51 41.87 -43.17
CA VAL A 859 44.36 43.18 -42.52
C VAL A 859 45.74 43.79 -42.20
N ILE A 860 46.68 43.00 -41.68
CA ILE A 860 48.07 43.44 -41.45
C ILE A 860 48.75 43.78 -42.79
N ALA A 861 48.59 42.95 -43.83
CA ALA A 861 49.14 43.22 -45.15
C ALA A 861 48.56 44.50 -45.78
N MET A 862 47.26 44.77 -45.60
CA MET A 862 46.63 46.03 -46.03
C MET A 862 47.11 47.23 -45.19
N GLN A 863 47.31 47.08 -43.88
CA GLN A 863 47.87 48.15 -43.03
C GLN A 863 49.34 48.46 -43.37
N VAL A 864 50.17 47.45 -43.62
CA VAL A 864 51.56 47.61 -44.08
C VAL A 864 51.59 48.25 -45.46
N SER A 865 50.73 47.80 -46.39
CA SER A 865 50.61 48.40 -47.72
C SER A 865 50.16 49.87 -47.66
N HIS A 866 49.22 50.20 -46.77
CA HIS A 866 48.77 51.58 -46.56
C HIS A 866 49.84 52.46 -45.91
N CYS A 867 50.67 51.91 -45.01
CA CYS A 867 51.82 52.63 -44.45
C CYS A 867 52.87 52.91 -45.54
N VAL A 868 53.25 51.91 -46.34
CA VAL A 868 54.20 52.08 -47.45
C VAL A 868 53.67 53.03 -48.53
N TYR A 869 52.36 53.08 -48.74
CA TYR A 869 51.73 54.06 -49.62
C TYR A 869 51.84 55.47 -49.03
N LYS A 870 51.47 55.66 -47.75
CA LYS A 870 51.57 56.95 -47.05
C LYS A 870 53.00 57.47 -46.93
N GLU A 871 53.99 56.60 -46.78
CA GLU A 871 55.39 57.02 -46.67
C GLU A 871 55.92 57.56 -48.02
N ASN A 872 55.47 57.00 -49.14
CA ASN A 872 55.68 57.58 -50.48
C ASN A 872 54.87 58.88 -50.69
N GLU A 873 53.62 58.94 -50.22
CA GLU A 873 52.72 60.09 -50.40
C GLU A 873 53.25 61.33 -49.65
N ASN A 874 53.75 61.16 -48.41
CA ASN A 874 54.40 62.21 -47.64
C ASN A 874 55.74 62.69 -48.26
N TYR A 875 56.39 61.90 -49.11
CA TYR A 875 57.57 62.33 -49.86
C TYR A 875 57.21 63.26 -51.04
N LEU A 876 55.94 63.28 -51.47
CA LEU A 876 55.44 64.09 -52.58
C LEU A 876 54.68 65.35 -52.12
N GLU A 877 53.95 65.30 -51.01
CA GLU A 877 53.17 66.46 -50.50
C GLU A 877 54.01 67.54 -49.80
N GLY A 878 55.31 67.34 -49.59
CA GLY A 878 56.24 68.33 -49.02
C GLY A 878 56.44 69.64 -49.82
N LYS A 879 55.58 69.93 -50.81
CA LYS A 879 55.64 71.10 -51.71
C LYS A 879 54.29 71.81 -51.94
N ARG A 880 53.47 72.04 -50.89
CA ARG A 880 52.50 73.16 -50.85
C ARG A 880 51.96 73.48 -49.43
N SER A 881 52.60 74.48 -48.82
CA SER A 881 51.98 75.69 -48.24
C SER A 881 50.46 75.67 -47.97
N VAL A 882 49.95 75.73 -46.72
CA VAL A 882 49.92 76.88 -45.77
C VAL A 882 48.78 77.89 -46.04
N SER A 883 48.09 78.33 -44.96
CA SER A 883 46.95 79.29 -44.90
C SER A 883 45.58 78.69 -45.30
N ALA A 884 44.41 78.96 -44.70
CA ALA A 884 43.93 79.75 -43.53
C ALA A 884 42.64 79.04 -42.98
N LYS A 885 42.02 79.21 -41.79
CA LYS A 885 42.05 80.04 -40.56
C LYS A 885 40.63 80.64 -40.30
N GLY A 886 39.94 80.19 -39.24
CA GLY A 886 38.69 80.79 -38.67
C GLY A 886 37.40 79.96 -38.84
N ALA A 887 36.37 80.03 -37.97
CA ALA A 887 36.26 80.65 -36.63
C ALA A 887 34.99 80.16 -35.85
N VAL A 888 35.05 80.18 -34.50
CA VAL A 888 34.02 80.60 -33.48
C VAL A 888 32.52 80.33 -33.74
N ASN A 889 31.64 79.80 -32.86
CA ASN A 889 31.59 79.18 -31.49
C ASN A 889 30.13 78.61 -31.32
N GLU A 890 29.51 78.04 -30.25
CA GLU A 890 29.76 77.64 -28.82
C GLU A 890 28.68 76.53 -28.45
N ILE A 891 28.16 76.18 -27.24
CA ILE A 891 28.18 76.73 -25.85
C ILE A 891 28.24 75.64 -24.72
N ALA A 892 27.10 75.13 -24.22
CA ALA A 892 26.92 74.29 -22.99
C ALA A 892 25.57 73.50 -23.08
N ILE A 893 25.15 72.56 -22.21
CA ILE A 893 25.22 72.44 -20.73
C ILE A 893 25.33 70.96 -20.24
N ARG A 894 25.95 70.82 -19.05
CA ARG A 894 26.00 69.70 -18.05
C ARG A 894 24.70 68.86 -17.90
N ARG A 895 24.61 67.65 -17.28
CA ARG A 895 25.45 66.78 -16.39
C ARG A 895 24.81 65.34 -16.42
N ARG A 896 25.20 64.25 -15.74
CA ARG A 896 26.30 63.84 -14.81
C ARG A 896 26.55 62.32 -15.01
N ILE A 897 27.76 61.84 -14.70
CA ILE A 897 28.03 60.46 -14.23
C ILE A 897 28.78 60.52 -12.87
N ASP A 898 28.61 59.53 -12.00
CA ASP A 898 29.69 58.98 -11.13
C ASP A 898 29.23 57.68 -10.41
N PRO A 899 30.14 56.76 -10.01
CA PRO A 899 29.79 55.40 -9.61
C PRO A 899 30.35 54.95 -8.22
N GLN A 900 30.27 53.63 -7.97
CA GLN A 900 30.93 52.81 -6.90
C GLN A 900 30.46 52.93 -5.44
N THR A 901 30.25 51.76 -4.81
CA THR A 901 30.88 51.35 -3.53
C THR A 901 30.77 49.83 -3.31
N SER A 902 31.83 49.24 -2.75
CA SER A 902 31.97 47.92 -2.09
C SER A 902 33.37 47.92 -1.43
N PRO A 903 33.72 47.15 -0.36
CA PRO A 903 33.04 45.97 0.19
C PRO A 903 32.98 45.89 1.74
N ALA A 904 32.52 44.72 2.23
CA ALA A 904 32.89 44.02 3.48
C ALA A 904 32.68 44.68 4.86
N ILE A 905 31.86 44.05 5.71
CA ILE A 905 32.31 42.98 6.65
C ILE A 905 31.33 41.81 6.52
#